data_AF-A0A932C4C1-F1
#
_entry.id   AF-A0A932C4C1-F1
#
_cell.length_a   1.000
_cell.length_b   1.000
_cell.length_c   1.000
_cell.angle_alpha   90.00
_cell.angle_beta   90.00
_cell.angle_gamma   90.00
#
_symmetry.space_group_name_H-M   'P 1'
#
loop_
_entity.id
_entity.type
_entity.pdbx_description
1 polymer ?
#
loop_
_entity_poly.entity_id
_entity_poly.type
_entity_poly.pdbx_seq_one_letter_code
_entity_poly.pdbx_strand_id
1 'polypeptide(L)'
;MSSAASAGLNEVFTSGAQAVTATAINLSGTAYTSTAGALTYTGAVTLGADTTLTGAGVTFTSTVQSPTTARSLTVNDSGTTTFGGAVGGGGNALLSLTTDAGGTTAINGGAVTTTTTQTYDDAVTLGAGTALTGTTMTFNGTVAGGTNSLGITGNAVFGDATGDTVTGLTTLAVSGLTTINTATVTSSGTQGYTGAVTLGADTTLTTTNSAVTFGSAVASDATPRDLTVTTGTGTATFADLGNANALDDLTVTAGSIVLNGTINANGNVTLTSTTADTDLTIANTITRNSALAGALTFSTTRSILVASGADITGTGAGVTNIVLNSDNDATNGGAISLGSGTVITSNGGNITLGGGATPATVAAIGTAANKDGISLFGATLSSGAGALTLTGQGFAGSIHNNNGIVFDSASTATTSTGTIALTGTGGAGGGVSNFGVQIKNDSKVESTGSGAIRITGTGQNSVDSHGILLAFGTNTIGGPAATGDILLRSLAGTGIQLGFSGGGDVAANVTTTGNVTLNAVGGSVVTQVSGAITAGGLRLLSDAETTFTLTSGTNNLTNLAANAVGSINYREGATAMAINNAGLSTDIDGNGTLDGTTVGITTTGTGALTLTNGGSLDLAADISTTGAVTQNGAGAVTITGARTISTTSDNVDFLRAVTLNGAGTTVAINTTTAGTGGSITFQDTLNATTAGATAEDLTLTAGTGDITFTGAVGTTRLGDVTLASANNVTVSSTFAAATLTQSAGTGTTAFNGAVDTNAVGGIRLTGNNQTLNATLTTTTGGPVTFTNAGLLTLNANVTSDGAVTQNGTGAATITGARTISTTSDAVDFLRAVTLNGAGSAVAINTTTSGTGGSITFQSTLDATTAGATAEDLTLTAGTTGDITFTGAVGTTRLGDVTLASANNVTVSSAFAAATLTQSAGTGTTTFNGAVDTNAAGGISLTGRLRRDRLQHHPRRRLRSHRQLHRHDHLYRRGRRRHGARQPHHQCRRRHRPQRRQHHHHRHAGLQRRRHPWGRHHAHHHHQQRGRLCEHGGFLRRGPRPDRQHWLGQYHLHRRGRWRQPARCRRAQLHRRDDPVFRLHLGFAHHQRRRHHRDQRRQRHHHRRPDLQRRRRPRGQHRPQRDHGHL
;
A
#
# COMPACT_ATOMS: atom_id res chain seq x y z
N MET A 1 -82.49 -11.27 58.71
CA MET A 1 -82.55 -12.40 59.66
C MET A 1 -81.27 -12.40 60.47
N SER A 2 -81.28 -12.78 61.74
CA SER A 2 -80.06 -12.94 62.53
C SER A 2 -79.24 -14.13 62.02
N SER A 3 -77.95 -13.95 61.76
CA SER A 3 -77.04 -15.06 61.44
C SER A 3 -76.92 -16.02 62.62
N ALA A 4 -76.83 -17.32 62.35
CA ALA A 4 -76.53 -18.30 63.39
C ALA A 4 -75.08 -18.16 63.87
N ALA A 5 -74.80 -18.44 65.15
CA ALA A 5 -73.42 -18.44 65.64
C ALA A 5 -72.58 -19.52 64.95
N SER A 6 -73.18 -20.69 64.69
CA SER A 6 -72.58 -21.75 63.89
C SER A 6 -73.62 -22.48 63.03
N ALA A 7 -73.17 -23.09 61.94
CA ALA A 7 -73.91 -24.07 61.14
C ALA A 7 -73.02 -25.30 60.86
N GLY A 8 -73.56 -26.50 61.04
CA GLY A 8 -72.91 -27.75 60.63
C GLY A 8 -73.68 -28.38 59.48
N LEU A 9 -72.97 -28.76 58.42
CA LEU A 9 -73.54 -29.36 57.22
C LEU A 9 -72.83 -30.67 56.89
N ASN A 10 -73.60 -31.69 56.55
CA ASN A 10 -73.10 -33.00 56.17
C ASN A 10 -73.85 -33.48 54.92
N GLU A 11 -73.14 -33.60 53.80
CA GLU A 11 -73.63 -34.20 52.55
C GLU A 11 -74.96 -33.61 52.05
N VAL A 12 -74.93 -32.32 51.67
CA VAL A 12 -76.14 -31.54 51.34
C VAL A 12 -76.27 -31.36 49.83
N PHE A 13 -77.42 -31.76 49.30
CA PHE A 13 -77.75 -31.73 47.87
C PHE A 13 -79.02 -30.89 47.63
N THR A 14 -79.00 -30.00 46.63
CA THR A 14 -80.15 -29.19 46.20
C THR A 14 -80.26 -29.13 44.67
N SER A 15 -81.43 -28.74 44.17
CA SER A 15 -81.68 -28.49 42.73
C SER A 15 -81.67 -26.98 42.37
N GLY A 16 -81.28 -26.12 43.31
CA GLY A 16 -81.33 -24.66 43.19
C GLY A 16 -80.46 -23.97 44.23
N ALA A 17 -80.38 -22.65 44.17
CA ALA A 17 -79.43 -21.86 44.96
C ALA A 17 -79.59 -22.07 46.48
N GLN A 18 -78.46 -22.16 47.18
CA GLN A 18 -78.37 -22.36 48.63
C GLN A 18 -77.53 -21.25 49.25
N ALA A 19 -78.03 -20.60 50.31
CA ALA A 19 -77.29 -19.63 51.09
C ALA A 19 -77.25 -20.05 52.57
N VAL A 20 -76.05 -20.10 53.15
CA VAL A 20 -75.76 -20.57 54.50
C VAL A 20 -75.23 -19.42 55.33
N THR A 21 -76.11 -18.84 56.15
CA THR A 21 -75.85 -17.58 56.86
C THR A 21 -75.54 -17.80 58.35
N ALA A 22 -74.27 -18.06 58.65
CA ALA A 22 -73.74 -18.21 60.00
C ALA A 22 -72.40 -17.48 60.17
N THR A 23 -71.90 -17.36 61.40
CA THR A 23 -70.55 -16.82 61.68
C THR A 23 -69.47 -17.87 61.45
N ALA A 24 -69.67 -19.10 61.92
CA ALA A 24 -68.83 -20.27 61.64
C ALA A 24 -69.63 -21.35 60.91
N ILE A 25 -69.02 -22.02 59.94
CA ILE A 25 -69.65 -23.06 59.11
C ILE A 25 -68.72 -24.28 59.08
N ASN A 26 -69.23 -25.47 59.37
CA ASN A 26 -68.47 -26.72 59.31
C ASN A 26 -69.03 -27.63 58.21
N LEU A 27 -68.19 -28.01 57.25
CA LEU A 27 -68.50 -28.97 56.19
C LEU A 27 -67.88 -30.33 56.56
N SER A 28 -68.68 -31.21 57.19
CA SER A 28 -68.19 -32.50 57.71
C SER A 28 -68.31 -33.67 56.73
N GLY A 29 -69.09 -33.52 55.67
CA GLY A 29 -69.34 -34.52 54.64
C GLY A 29 -68.45 -34.34 53.42
N THR A 30 -68.43 -35.33 52.52
CA THR A 30 -67.48 -35.34 51.39
C THR A 30 -67.95 -34.59 50.15
N ALA A 31 -69.26 -34.38 49.99
CA ALA A 31 -69.85 -33.76 48.80
C ALA A 31 -70.97 -32.75 49.14
N TYR A 32 -71.02 -31.65 48.40
CA TYR A 32 -72.10 -30.65 48.44
C TYR A 32 -72.45 -30.22 47.02
N THR A 33 -73.73 -30.23 46.65
CA THR A 33 -74.13 -30.01 45.24
C THR A 33 -75.38 -29.16 45.11
N SER A 34 -75.34 -28.16 44.23
CA SER A 34 -76.53 -27.56 43.63
C SER A 34 -76.51 -27.78 42.12
N THR A 35 -77.46 -28.54 41.58
CA THR A 35 -77.41 -29.00 40.17
C THR A 35 -77.50 -27.86 39.13
N ALA A 36 -77.95 -26.67 39.53
CA ALA A 36 -78.07 -25.50 38.65
C ALA A 36 -78.11 -24.17 39.43
N GLY A 37 -77.42 -24.06 40.57
CA GLY A 37 -77.54 -22.91 41.46
C GLY A 37 -76.28 -22.54 42.22
N ALA A 38 -76.26 -21.30 42.71
CA ALA A 38 -75.20 -20.76 43.55
C ALA A 38 -75.14 -21.46 44.92
N LEU A 39 -73.94 -21.61 45.48
CA LEU A 39 -73.68 -22.08 46.84
C LEU A 39 -72.97 -20.97 47.62
N THR A 40 -73.66 -20.27 48.51
CA THR A 40 -73.12 -19.10 49.22
C THR A 40 -72.93 -19.39 50.72
N TYR A 41 -71.70 -19.27 51.21
CA TYR A 41 -71.34 -19.44 52.62
C TYR A 41 -70.86 -18.11 53.21
N THR A 42 -71.63 -17.49 54.11
CA THR A 42 -71.32 -16.13 54.59
C THR A 42 -70.27 -16.08 55.70
N GLY A 43 -70.10 -17.20 56.42
CA GLY A 43 -69.22 -17.33 57.57
C GLY A 43 -67.88 -17.97 57.25
N ALA A 44 -67.01 -18.05 58.25
CA ALA A 44 -65.75 -18.79 58.13
C ALA A 44 -66.03 -20.29 58.02
N VAL A 45 -65.59 -20.91 56.93
CA VAL A 45 -65.78 -22.33 56.63
C VAL A 45 -64.61 -23.16 57.17
N THR A 46 -64.92 -24.25 57.85
CA THR A 46 -63.97 -25.30 58.25
C THR A 46 -64.33 -26.61 57.53
N LEU A 47 -63.35 -27.27 56.92
CA LEU A 47 -63.51 -28.56 56.25
C LEU A 47 -63.24 -29.71 57.24
N GLY A 48 -64.28 -30.38 57.73
CA GLY A 48 -64.13 -31.56 58.59
C GLY A 48 -63.62 -32.79 57.83
N ALA A 49 -64.00 -32.90 56.56
CA ALA A 49 -63.60 -33.94 55.63
C ALA A 49 -62.99 -33.35 54.35
N ASP A 50 -62.35 -34.20 53.56
CA ASP A 50 -61.95 -33.89 52.19
C ASP A 50 -63.20 -33.64 51.35
N THR A 51 -63.34 -32.42 50.79
CA THR A 51 -64.63 -31.85 50.41
C THR A 51 -64.68 -31.48 48.92
N THR A 52 -65.69 -31.99 48.20
CA THR A 52 -66.07 -31.53 46.86
C THR A 52 -67.33 -30.67 46.92
N LEU A 53 -67.32 -29.50 46.29
CA LEU A 53 -68.50 -28.71 45.98
C LEU A 53 -68.82 -28.79 44.49
N THR A 54 -70.08 -28.61 44.12
CA THR A 54 -70.51 -28.53 42.72
C THR A 54 -71.68 -27.55 42.57
N GLY A 55 -71.60 -26.59 41.63
CA GLY A 55 -72.59 -25.52 41.54
C GLY A 55 -72.55 -24.63 40.29
N ALA A 56 -73.24 -23.50 40.40
CA ALA A 56 -73.28 -22.39 39.45
C ALA A 56 -73.23 -21.04 40.22
N GLY A 57 -72.05 -20.68 40.73
CA GLY A 57 -71.77 -19.55 41.62
C GLY A 57 -71.43 -19.99 43.04
N VAL A 58 -70.28 -20.64 43.26
CA VAL A 58 -69.80 -21.05 44.59
C VAL A 58 -69.08 -19.88 45.26
N THR A 59 -69.63 -19.34 46.35
CA THR A 59 -69.11 -18.13 47.02
C THR A 59 -68.82 -18.39 48.49
N PHE A 60 -67.57 -18.18 48.88
CA PHE A 60 -67.12 -18.13 50.27
C PHE A 60 -66.89 -16.66 50.66
N THR A 61 -67.77 -16.06 51.47
CA THR A 61 -67.64 -14.64 51.85
C THR A 61 -66.54 -14.39 52.88
N SER A 62 -66.13 -15.41 53.64
CA SER A 62 -65.09 -15.35 54.66
C SER A 62 -64.01 -16.41 54.39
N THR A 63 -63.18 -16.72 55.40
CA THR A 63 -62.07 -17.69 55.25
C THR A 63 -62.58 -19.11 55.02
N VAL A 64 -61.74 -19.93 54.37
CA VAL A 64 -61.97 -21.38 54.20
C VAL A 64 -60.74 -22.11 54.74
N GLN A 65 -60.89 -22.96 55.75
CA GLN A 65 -59.78 -23.53 56.51
C GLN A 65 -59.94 -25.03 56.79
N SER A 66 -58.83 -25.69 57.09
CA SER A 66 -58.84 -27.04 57.68
C SER A 66 -58.82 -26.96 59.22
N PRO A 67 -59.20 -28.04 59.93
CA PRO A 67 -58.77 -28.26 61.31
C PRO A 67 -57.26 -28.54 61.35
N THR A 68 -56.75 -29.02 62.49
CA THR A 68 -55.34 -29.44 62.66
C THR A 68 -54.89 -30.59 61.73
N THR A 69 -55.82 -31.21 60.99
CA THR A 69 -55.54 -32.14 59.89
C THR A 69 -55.94 -31.47 58.58
N ALA A 70 -54.97 -31.24 57.70
CA ALA A 70 -55.19 -30.62 56.39
C ALA A 70 -56.16 -31.44 55.52
N ARG A 71 -57.14 -30.77 54.89
CA ARG A 71 -58.14 -31.35 54.00
C ARG A 71 -58.05 -30.77 52.60
N SER A 72 -58.33 -31.60 51.60
CA SER A 72 -58.46 -31.17 50.20
C SER A 72 -59.81 -30.48 49.96
N LEU A 73 -59.79 -29.49 49.07
CA LEU A 73 -60.98 -28.80 48.60
C LEU A 73 -61.04 -28.88 47.06
N THR A 74 -62.12 -29.44 46.55
CA THR A 74 -62.45 -29.42 45.12
C THR A 74 -63.70 -28.58 44.90
N VAL A 75 -63.70 -27.67 43.93
CA VAL A 75 -64.85 -26.81 43.61
C VAL A 75 -65.15 -26.91 42.12
N ASN A 76 -66.22 -27.63 41.78
CA ASN A 76 -66.67 -27.77 40.41
C ASN A 76 -67.76 -26.70 40.13
N ASP A 77 -67.38 -25.52 39.64
CA ASP A 77 -68.31 -24.40 39.46
C ASP A 77 -68.44 -23.93 38.01
N SER A 78 -69.59 -24.24 37.42
CA SER A 78 -69.98 -23.70 36.11
C SER A 78 -70.17 -22.17 36.05
N GLY A 79 -70.14 -21.48 37.20
CA GLY A 79 -70.31 -20.04 37.34
C GLY A 79 -69.02 -19.27 37.66
N THR A 80 -68.86 -18.84 38.91
CA THR A 80 -67.68 -18.07 39.37
C THR A 80 -67.35 -18.43 40.81
N THR A 81 -66.31 -19.25 41.00
CA THR A 81 -65.79 -19.62 42.31
C THR A 81 -65.20 -18.39 43.00
N THR A 82 -65.86 -17.88 44.03
CA THR A 82 -65.47 -16.63 44.69
C THR A 82 -64.91 -16.88 46.09
N PHE A 83 -63.60 -16.68 46.25
CA PHE A 83 -62.93 -16.70 47.56
C PHE A 83 -62.81 -15.27 48.10
N GLY A 84 -63.82 -14.85 48.86
CA GLY A 84 -63.92 -13.52 49.49
C GLY A 84 -63.01 -13.33 50.72
N GLY A 85 -62.68 -14.41 51.43
CA GLY A 85 -61.67 -14.44 52.49
C GLY A 85 -60.51 -15.38 52.17
N ALA A 86 -59.46 -15.31 52.98
CA ALA A 86 -58.25 -16.12 52.79
C ALA A 86 -58.52 -17.63 52.93
N VAL A 87 -57.89 -18.42 52.06
CA VAL A 87 -58.00 -19.88 52.04
C VAL A 87 -56.78 -20.49 52.73
N GLY A 88 -57.00 -21.29 53.77
CA GLY A 88 -55.96 -21.83 54.64
C GLY A 88 -55.29 -20.78 55.54
N GLY A 89 -54.01 -20.99 55.82
CA GLY A 89 -53.17 -20.07 56.61
C GLY A 89 -53.33 -20.22 58.13
N GLY A 90 -52.52 -19.50 58.90
CA GLY A 90 -52.64 -19.42 60.38
C GLY A 90 -52.42 -20.73 61.16
N GLY A 91 -51.85 -21.76 60.53
CA GLY A 91 -51.75 -23.13 61.07
C GLY A 91 -52.82 -24.09 60.55
N ASN A 92 -53.84 -23.57 59.85
CA ASN A 92 -55.04 -24.27 59.36
C ASN A 92 -55.04 -24.44 57.82
N ALA A 93 -53.86 -24.68 57.24
CA ALA A 93 -53.67 -24.81 55.79
C ALA A 93 -54.45 -26.00 55.20
N LEU A 94 -54.89 -25.87 53.94
CA LEU A 94 -55.54 -26.97 53.23
C LEU A 94 -54.51 -28.02 52.78
N LEU A 95 -54.96 -29.22 52.42
CA LEU A 95 -54.12 -30.23 51.79
C LEU A 95 -53.78 -29.78 50.36
N SER A 96 -54.82 -29.58 49.56
CA SER A 96 -54.80 -29.09 48.19
C SER A 96 -56.03 -28.23 47.91
N LEU A 97 -55.98 -27.49 46.81
CA LEU A 97 -57.14 -26.82 46.21
C LEU A 97 -57.19 -27.20 44.73
N THR A 98 -58.39 -27.53 44.24
CA THR A 98 -58.66 -27.81 42.82
C THR A 98 -59.98 -27.14 42.41
N THR A 99 -59.98 -26.39 41.32
CA THR A 99 -61.21 -25.98 40.60
C THR A 99 -61.35 -26.80 39.32
N ASP A 100 -62.54 -26.87 38.72
CA ASP A 100 -62.72 -27.51 37.41
C ASP A 100 -62.49 -26.53 36.25
N ALA A 101 -62.51 -27.01 35.01
CA ALA A 101 -62.29 -26.20 33.80
C ALA A 101 -63.52 -25.36 33.36
N GLY A 102 -64.57 -25.32 34.19
CA GLY A 102 -65.76 -24.51 33.98
C GLY A 102 -65.66 -23.16 34.69
N GLY A 103 -66.36 -22.14 34.17
CA GLY A 103 -66.50 -20.87 34.87
C GLY A 103 -65.20 -20.05 34.97
N THR A 104 -65.00 -19.41 36.13
CA THR A 104 -63.83 -18.58 36.47
C THR A 104 -63.62 -18.53 38.00
N THR A 105 -62.38 -18.38 38.47
CA THR A 105 -62.07 -18.28 39.89
C THR A 105 -61.67 -16.87 40.27
N ALA A 106 -62.28 -16.31 41.33
CA ALA A 106 -62.04 -14.98 41.85
C ALA A 106 -61.38 -15.02 43.23
N ILE A 107 -60.08 -14.74 43.28
CA ILE A 107 -59.31 -14.66 44.52
C ILE A 107 -59.36 -13.21 45.04
N ASN A 108 -60.33 -12.94 45.90
CA ASN A 108 -60.57 -11.63 46.49
C ASN A 108 -60.00 -11.53 47.92
N GLY A 109 -59.84 -12.67 48.62
CA GLY A 109 -59.31 -12.77 49.98
C GLY A 109 -57.79 -12.62 50.13
N GLY A 110 -57.05 -12.41 49.03
CA GLY A 110 -55.62 -12.08 49.02
C GLY A 110 -54.64 -13.20 49.45
N ALA A 111 -55.08 -14.39 49.84
CA ALA A 111 -54.19 -15.50 50.15
C ALA A 111 -54.82 -16.90 49.95
N VAL A 112 -54.02 -17.85 49.46
CA VAL A 112 -54.33 -19.29 49.43
C VAL A 112 -53.11 -20.09 49.90
N THR A 113 -53.26 -20.86 50.99
CA THR A 113 -52.19 -21.67 51.59
C THR A 113 -52.58 -23.14 51.67
N THR A 114 -51.87 -23.96 50.88
CA THR A 114 -51.94 -25.42 50.88
C THR A 114 -50.64 -26.03 51.40
N THR A 115 -50.69 -27.31 51.78
CA THR A 115 -49.50 -28.12 52.11
C THR A 115 -48.98 -28.91 50.89
N THR A 116 -49.82 -29.10 49.87
CA THR A 116 -49.46 -29.68 48.57
C THR A 116 -49.86 -28.73 47.43
N THR A 117 -50.32 -29.25 46.29
CA THR A 117 -50.58 -28.50 45.05
C THR A 117 -51.85 -27.65 45.12
N GLN A 118 -51.83 -26.52 44.42
CA GLN A 118 -53.01 -25.76 44.01
C GLN A 118 -53.18 -25.92 42.50
N THR A 119 -54.38 -26.26 42.04
CA THR A 119 -54.71 -26.40 40.62
C THR A 119 -55.92 -25.53 40.32
N TYR A 120 -55.77 -24.63 39.37
CA TYR A 120 -56.85 -23.81 38.84
C TYR A 120 -57.03 -24.21 37.37
N ASP A 121 -58.04 -25.03 37.10
CA ASP A 121 -58.35 -25.49 35.74
C ASP A 121 -59.18 -24.45 34.95
N ASP A 122 -59.77 -23.48 35.66
CA ASP A 122 -60.49 -22.32 35.12
C ASP A 122 -59.64 -21.04 35.07
N ALA A 123 -60.16 -20.00 34.40
CA ALA A 123 -59.49 -18.71 34.33
C ALA A 123 -59.55 -17.97 35.68
N VAL A 124 -58.39 -17.55 36.19
CA VAL A 124 -58.26 -16.92 37.50
C VAL A 124 -58.27 -15.40 37.38
N THR A 125 -59.01 -14.74 38.27
CA THR A 125 -59.08 -13.29 38.45
C THR A 125 -58.64 -12.91 39.86
N LEU A 126 -57.82 -11.87 40.00
CA LEU A 126 -57.34 -11.38 41.30
C LEU A 126 -58.06 -10.08 41.68
N GLY A 127 -58.85 -10.12 42.76
CA GLY A 127 -59.50 -8.93 43.33
C GLY A 127 -58.68 -8.20 44.39
N ALA A 128 -57.61 -8.82 44.89
CA ALA A 128 -56.66 -8.23 45.84
C ALA A 128 -55.23 -8.73 45.56
N GLY A 129 -54.22 -8.02 46.09
CA GLY A 129 -52.83 -8.49 46.10
C GLY A 129 -52.75 -9.88 46.74
N THR A 130 -52.31 -10.87 45.97
CA THR A 130 -52.54 -12.29 46.27
C THR A 130 -51.23 -13.03 46.54
N ALA A 131 -51.17 -13.72 47.69
CA ALA A 131 -50.08 -14.60 48.07
C ALA A 131 -50.53 -16.08 48.04
N LEU A 132 -49.96 -16.87 47.14
CA LEU A 132 -50.18 -18.30 47.04
C LEU A 132 -48.99 -19.05 47.66
N THR A 133 -49.26 -20.04 48.50
CA THR A 133 -48.24 -20.87 49.15
C THR A 133 -48.63 -22.34 49.04
N GLY A 134 -47.72 -23.18 48.56
CA GLY A 134 -47.94 -24.61 48.33
C GLY A 134 -46.71 -25.28 47.69
N THR A 135 -46.81 -26.54 47.30
CA THR A 135 -45.70 -27.22 46.59
C THR A 135 -45.61 -26.77 45.13
N THR A 136 -46.75 -26.58 44.47
CA THR A 136 -46.86 -26.09 43.08
C THR A 136 -48.21 -25.42 42.92
N MET A 137 -48.22 -24.28 42.22
CA MET A 137 -49.40 -23.53 41.84
C MET A 137 -49.55 -23.63 40.32
N THR A 138 -50.51 -24.45 39.88
CA THR A 138 -50.82 -24.68 38.47
C THR A 138 -52.04 -23.86 38.07
N PHE A 139 -51.90 -23.07 37.01
CA PHE A 139 -52.99 -22.41 36.32
C PHE A 139 -53.06 -22.98 34.91
N ASN A 140 -54.10 -23.73 34.57
CA ASN A 140 -54.28 -24.27 33.21
C ASN A 140 -55.09 -23.31 32.32
N GLY A 141 -55.56 -22.18 32.87
CA GLY A 141 -56.19 -21.09 32.14
C GLY A 141 -55.49 -19.74 32.33
N THR A 142 -56.06 -18.70 31.71
CA THR A 142 -55.59 -17.30 31.82
C THR A 142 -55.66 -16.76 33.25
N VAL A 143 -54.64 -15.98 33.64
CA VAL A 143 -54.55 -15.27 34.93
C VAL A 143 -54.68 -13.76 34.72
N ALA A 144 -55.84 -13.21 35.07
CA ALA A 144 -56.17 -11.79 35.00
C ALA A 144 -55.92 -11.09 36.35
N GLY A 145 -54.79 -10.41 36.45
CA GLY A 145 -54.27 -9.81 37.67
C GLY A 145 -55.04 -8.62 38.25
N GLY A 146 -55.96 -7.98 37.49
CA GLY A 146 -56.85 -6.94 38.04
C GLY A 146 -56.16 -5.71 38.65
N THR A 147 -54.91 -5.41 38.25
CA THR A 147 -53.97 -4.43 38.87
C THR A 147 -53.43 -4.82 40.26
N ASN A 148 -53.57 -6.09 40.65
CA ASN A 148 -53.04 -6.65 41.88
C ASN A 148 -51.70 -7.37 41.68
N SER A 149 -50.97 -7.60 42.78
CA SER A 149 -49.74 -8.40 42.79
C SER A 149 -50.04 -9.89 42.90
N LEU A 150 -49.13 -10.73 42.38
CA LEU A 150 -49.15 -12.18 42.55
C LEU A 150 -47.78 -12.64 43.08
N GLY A 151 -47.76 -13.12 44.32
CA GLY A 151 -46.61 -13.77 44.94
C GLY A 151 -46.85 -15.27 45.10
N ILE A 152 -45.93 -16.09 44.60
CA ILE A 152 -46.01 -17.55 44.63
C ILE A 152 -44.83 -18.11 45.43
N THR A 153 -45.13 -18.63 46.61
CA THR A 153 -44.18 -19.35 47.47
C THR A 153 -44.31 -20.85 47.19
N GLY A 154 -43.47 -21.34 46.28
CA GLY A 154 -43.52 -22.67 45.68
C GLY A 154 -43.22 -22.62 44.19
N ASN A 155 -43.41 -23.73 43.48
CA ASN A 155 -43.30 -23.76 42.02
C ASN A 155 -44.54 -23.14 41.35
N ALA A 156 -44.42 -22.71 40.10
CA ALA A 156 -45.54 -22.23 39.28
C ALA A 156 -45.60 -22.94 37.92
N VAL A 157 -46.81 -23.18 37.42
CA VAL A 157 -47.09 -23.54 36.03
C VAL A 157 -48.14 -22.57 35.50
N PHE A 158 -47.84 -21.85 34.41
CA PHE A 158 -48.74 -20.88 33.81
C PHE A 158 -49.19 -21.32 32.42
N GLY A 159 -50.50 -21.55 32.26
CA GLY A 159 -51.16 -22.06 31.06
C GLY A 159 -51.01 -23.56 30.87
N ASP A 160 -51.91 -24.16 30.09
CA ASP A 160 -51.68 -25.45 29.42
C ASP A 160 -51.63 -25.33 27.88
N ALA A 161 -52.11 -24.20 27.34
CA ALA A 161 -52.17 -23.93 25.90
C ALA A 161 -51.62 -22.54 25.53
N THR A 162 -51.18 -22.39 24.28
CA THR A 162 -50.65 -21.12 23.74
C THR A 162 -51.68 -19.98 23.66
N GLY A 163 -52.95 -20.25 23.94
CA GLY A 163 -54.00 -19.24 24.08
C GLY A 163 -54.02 -18.55 25.44
N ASP A 164 -53.33 -19.12 26.44
CA ASP A 164 -53.30 -18.58 27.79
C ASP A 164 -52.42 -17.35 27.93
N THR A 165 -52.78 -16.50 28.88
CA THR A 165 -52.10 -15.25 29.18
C THR A 165 -52.02 -15.00 30.69
N VAL A 166 -50.95 -14.34 31.15
CA VAL A 166 -50.87 -13.79 32.51
C VAL A 166 -50.79 -12.28 32.36
N THR A 167 -51.82 -11.53 32.76
CA THR A 167 -51.91 -10.11 32.41
C THR A 167 -52.41 -9.20 33.52
N GLY A 168 -52.07 -7.91 33.44
CA GLY A 168 -52.61 -6.89 34.35
C GLY A 168 -52.15 -7.00 35.80
N LEU A 169 -51.02 -7.66 36.07
CA LEU A 169 -50.42 -7.70 37.41
C LEU A 169 -49.72 -6.36 37.75
N THR A 170 -49.61 -6.00 39.03
CA THR A 170 -48.69 -4.95 39.48
C THR A 170 -47.29 -5.48 39.82
N THR A 171 -47.16 -6.72 40.25
CA THR A 171 -45.87 -7.39 40.50
C THR A 171 -46.07 -8.90 40.39
N LEU A 172 -45.11 -9.61 39.80
CA LEU A 172 -45.06 -11.07 39.79
C LEU A 172 -43.79 -11.54 40.49
N ALA A 173 -43.92 -12.45 41.46
CA ALA A 173 -42.78 -13.06 42.14
C ALA A 173 -43.00 -14.57 42.32
N VAL A 174 -42.08 -15.41 41.85
CA VAL A 174 -42.13 -16.87 42.00
C VAL A 174 -40.85 -17.37 42.67
N SER A 175 -41.00 -18.08 43.80
CA SER A 175 -39.85 -18.53 44.59
C SER A 175 -39.21 -19.84 44.09
N GLY A 176 -40.02 -20.73 43.51
CA GLY A 176 -39.62 -22.06 43.04
C GLY A 176 -39.39 -22.14 41.53
N LEU A 177 -39.43 -23.36 41.00
CA LEU A 177 -39.36 -23.64 39.56
C LEU A 177 -40.57 -23.05 38.84
N THR A 178 -40.38 -22.49 37.66
CA THR A 178 -41.48 -21.92 36.85
C THR A 178 -41.55 -22.62 35.49
N THR A 179 -42.74 -23.06 35.10
CA THR A 179 -43.04 -23.48 33.72
C THR A 179 -43.97 -22.44 33.09
N ILE A 180 -43.63 -21.94 31.90
CA ILE A 180 -44.44 -20.96 31.17
C ILE A 180 -44.89 -21.58 29.84
N ASN A 181 -46.19 -21.87 29.76
CA ASN A 181 -46.87 -22.35 28.55
C ASN A 181 -47.75 -21.24 27.93
N THR A 182 -47.86 -20.08 28.59
CA THR A 182 -48.56 -18.89 28.06
C THR A 182 -47.73 -18.18 27.00
N ALA A 183 -48.39 -17.59 26.00
CA ALA A 183 -47.70 -16.74 25.02
C ALA A 183 -47.25 -15.38 25.61
N THR A 184 -47.88 -14.92 26.70
CA THR A 184 -47.61 -13.61 27.31
C THR A 184 -47.65 -13.62 28.83
N VAL A 185 -46.77 -12.81 29.45
CA VAL A 185 -46.79 -12.46 30.88
C VAL A 185 -46.52 -10.96 31.04
N THR A 186 -47.51 -10.21 31.52
CA THR A 186 -47.45 -8.74 31.60
C THR A 186 -47.76 -8.19 33.00
N SER A 187 -46.94 -7.23 33.44
CA SER A 187 -47.11 -6.51 34.70
C SER A 187 -46.77 -5.03 34.56
N SER A 188 -47.27 -4.15 35.43
CA SER A 188 -46.79 -2.76 35.48
C SER A 188 -45.46 -2.64 36.21
N GLY A 189 -45.31 -3.33 37.35
CA GLY A 189 -44.06 -3.44 38.10
C GLY A 189 -43.24 -4.70 37.76
N THR A 190 -42.32 -5.03 38.67
CA THR A 190 -41.30 -6.08 38.50
C THR A 190 -41.85 -7.50 38.28
N GLN A 191 -41.17 -8.29 37.46
CA GLN A 191 -41.27 -9.75 37.43
C GLN A 191 -39.98 -10.38 37.99
N GLY A 192 -40.10 -11.30 38.94
CA GLY A 192 -38.97 -12.00 39.56
C GLY A 192 -39.18 -13.51 39.65
N TYR A 193 -38.25 -14.27 39.08
CA TYR A 193 -38.25 -15.74 39.10
C TYR A 193 -36.94 -16.19 39.75
N THR A 194 -36.98 -16.75 40.98
CA THR A 194 -35.74 -17.13 41.69
C THR A 194 -35.31 -18.57 41.45
N GLY A 195 -36.24 -19.47 41.13
CA GLY A 195 -35.92 -20.79 40.59
C GLY A 195 -35.66 -20.78 39.09
N ALA A 196 -35.30 -21.93 38.53
CA ALA A 196 -35.12 -22.09 37.10
C ALA A 196 -36.46 -22.00 36.35
N VAL A 197 -36.42 -21.52 35.10
CA VAL A 197 -37.59 -21.30 34.26
C VAL A 197 -37.51 -22.17 33.00
N THR A 198 -38.60 -22.91 32.72
CA THR A 198 -38.75 -23.70 31.48
C THR A 198 -39.85 -23.08 30.62
N LEU A 199 -39.54 -22.82 29.35
CA LEU A 199 -40.50 -22.31 28.37
C LEU A 199 -41.12 -23.50 27.62
N GLY A 200 -42.41 -23.73 27.82
CA GLY A 200 -43.22 -24.68 27.04
C GLY A 200 -43.86 -24.03 25.81
N ALA A 201 -43.95 -22.70 25.77
CA ALA A 201 -44.44 -21.91 24.64
C ALA A 201 -43.55 -20.69 24.36
N ASP A 202 -43.68 -20.13 23.17
CA ASP A 202 -42.97 -18.92 22.73
C ASP A 202 -43.45 -17.73 23.56
N THR A 203 -42.57 -17.21 24.42
CA THR A 203 -42.97 -16.42 25.59
C THR A 203 -42.57 -14.95 25.45
N THR A 204 -43.53 -14.04 25.57
CA THR A 204 -43.28 -12.59 25.71
C THR A 204 -43.51 -12.10 27.14
N LEU A 205 -42.44 -11.68 27.81
CA LEU A 205 -42.48 -11.00 29.11
C LEU A 205 -42.47 -9.48 28.90
N THR A 206 -43.37 -8.75 29.56
CA THR A 206 -43.41 -7.27 29.48
C THR A 206 -43.64 -6.59 30.82
N THR A 207 -42.88 -5.52 31.09
CA THR A 207 -43.07 -4.64 32.25
C THR A 207 -43.17 -3.16 31.84
N THR A 208 -43.80 -2.34 32.68
CA THR A 208 -43.79 -0.87 32.51
C THR A 208 -42.65 -0.26 33.30
N ASN A 209 -41.50 -0.03 32.64
CA ASN A 209 -40.32 0.65 33.20
C ASN A 209 -39.75 -0.01 34.48
N SER A 210 -39.93 -1.33 34.61
CA SER A 210 -39.64 -2.10 35.83
C SER A 210 -38.83 -3.37 35.53
N ALA A 211 -38.20 -4.00 36.52
CA ALA A 211 -37.25 -5.08 36.24
C ALA A 211 -37.91 -6.40 35.80
N VAL A 212 -37.20 -7.17 34.96
CA VAL A 212 -37.43 -8.62 34.78
C VAL A 212 -36.15 -9.32 35.23
N THR A 213 -36.25 -10.19 36.24
CA THR A 213 -35.09 -10.81 36.89
C THR A 213 -35.24 -12.31 36.98
N PHE A 214 -34.29 -13.03 36.37
CA PHE A 214 -34.10 -14.46 36.53
C PHE A 214 -32.91 -14.72 37.45
N GLY A 215 -33.17 -15.32 38.62
CA GLY A 215 -32.15 -15.71 39.59
C GLY A 215 -31.48 -17.05 39.29
N SER A 216 -31.96 -17.78 38.28
CA SER A 216 -31.44 -19.07 37.84
C SER A 216 -31.63 -19.23 36.32
N ALA A 217 -31.27 -20.38 35.77
CA ALA A 217 -31.26 -20.62 34.34
C ALA A 217 -32.66 -20.58 33.71
N VAL A 218 -32.72 -20.08 32.47
CA VAL A 218 -33.90 -20.20 31.59
C VAL A 218 -33.57 -21.15 30.43
N ALA A 219 -34.47 -22.06 30.09
CA ALA A 219 -34.31 -22.98 28.97
C ALA A 219 -35.67 -23.26 28.30
N SER A 220 -35.63 -23.76 27.06
CA SER A 220 -36.82 -24.32 26.40
C SER A 220 -37.19 -25.69 26.99
N ASP A 221 -38.36 -26.21 26.62
CA ASP A 221 -38.68 -27.63 26.74
C ASP A 221 -37.82 -28.51 25.79
N ALA A 222 -38.25 -29.74 25.49
CA ALA A 222 -37.54 -30.64 24.57
C ALA A 222 -37.48 -30.16 23.10
N THR A 223 -38.10 -29.01 22.78
CA THR A 223 -38.09 -28.32 21.50
C THR A 223 -37.75 -26.84 21.70
N PRO A 224 -37.09 -26.16 20.74
CA PRO A 224 -36.74 -24.75 20.86
C PRO A 224 -37.97 -23.84 21.06
N ARG A 225 -37.80 -22.75 21.82
CA ARG A 225 -38.82 -21.72 22.06
C ARG A 225 -38.21 -20.32 22.02
N ASP A 226 -39.01 -19.37 21.55
CA ASP A 226 -38.66 -17.95 21.58
C ASP A 226 -38.81 -17.36 22.99
N LEU A 227 -37.91 -16.43 23.33
CA LEU A 227 -38.00 -15.59 24.52
C LEU A 227 -37.89 -14.12 24.15
N THR A 228 -38.99 -13.38 24.29
CA THR A 228 -39.01 -11.92 24.18
C THR A 228 -39.16 -11.27 25.55
N VAL A 229 -38.30 -10.30 25.87
CA VAL A 229 -38.33 -9.54 27.14
C VAL A 229 -38.31 -8.04 26.84
N THR A 230 -39.36 -7.32 27.25
CA THR A 230 -39.47 -5.86 27.09
C THR A 230 -39.72 -5.19 28.43
N THR A 231 -38.83 -4.29 28.87
CA THR A 231 -38.92 -3.69 30.23
C THR A 231 -39.09 -2.17 30.28
N GLY A 232 -39.23 -1.51 29.12
CA GLY A 232 -39.14 -0.05 29.03
C GLY A 232 -37.78 0.42 29.57
N THR A 233 -37.76 1.41 30.47
CA THR A 233 -36.52 1.85 31.13
C THR A 233 -36.02 0.92 32.25
N GLY A 234 -36.70 -0.19 32.53
CA GLY A 234 -36.33 -1.15 33.58
C GLY A 234 -35.18 -2.08 33.16
N THR A 235 -34.53 -2.73 34.13
CA THR A 235 -33.42 -3.66 33.86
C THR A 235 -33.90 -5.08 33.56
N ALA A 236 -33.32 -5.73 32.54
CA ALA A 236 -33.46 -7.16 32.31
C ALA A 236 -32.20 -7.89 32.85
N THR A 237 -32.38 -8.80 33.80
CA THR A 237 -31.28 -9.52 34.48
C THR A 237 -31.41 -11.02 34.28
N PHE A 238 -30.34 -11.65 33.79
CA PHE A 238 -30.30 -13.06 33.46
C PHE A 238 -29.14 -13.78 34.14
N ALA A 239 -29.33 -15.06 34.44
CA ALA A 239 -28.26 -16.03 34.70
C ALA A 239 -27.86 -16.70 33.36
N ASP A 240 -27.86 -18.02 33.29
CA ASP A 240 -27.73 -18.76 32.03
C ASP A 240 -29.02 -18.72 31.20
N LEU A 241 -28.88 -18.63 29.88
CA LEU A 241 -29.94 -18.77 28.89
C LEU A 241 -29.62 -19.92 27.94
N GLY A 242 -30.51 -20.92 27.87
CA GLY A 242 -30.40 -22.05 26.95
C GLY A 242 -29.40 -23.15 27.33
N ASN A 243 -28.91 -23.16 28.57
CA ASN A 243 -27.90 -24.13 29.06
C ASN A 243 -28.37 -25.60 28.93
N ALA A 244 -29.58 -25.91 29.42
CA ALA A 244 -30.11 -27.28 29.39
C ALA A 244 -30.68 -27.67 28.01
N ASN A 245 -31.59 -26.83 27.47
CA ASN A 245 -32.07 -26.87 26.09
C ASN A 245 -31.95 -25.45 25.53
N ALA A 246 -31.38 -25.30 24.33
CA ALA A 246 -31.21 -24.00 23.69
C ALA A 246 -32.57 -23.31 23.44
N LEU A 247 -32.57 -21.98 23.53
CA LEU A 247 -33.67 -21.14 23.05
C LEU A 247 -33.72 -21.18 21.50
N ASP A 248 -34.80 -20.71 20.87
CA ASP A 248 -34.77 -20.39 19.43
C ASP A 248 -34.36 -18.92 19.23
N ASP A 249 -35.28 -17.96 18.99
CA ASP A 249 -34.95 -16.54 19.01
C ASP A 249 -34.98 -15.95 20.45
N LEU A 250 -33.96 -15.18 20.80
CA LEU A 250 -33.87 -14.41 22.04
C LEU A 250 -33.87 -12.90 21.73
N THR A 251 -34.93 -12.20 22.12
CA THR A 251 -35.05 -10.74 21.93
C THR A 251 -35.22 -10.03 23.27
N VAL A 252 -34.31 -9.11 23.59
CA VAL A 252 -34.34 -8.31 24.82
C VAL A 252 -34.28 -6.82 24.48
N THR A 253 -35.30 -6.06 24.88
CA THR A 253 -35.35 -4.59 24.76
C THR A 253 -35.57 -3.99 26.14
N ALA A 254 -34.52 -3.41 26.72
CA ALA A 254 -34.52 -3.02 28.13
C ALA A 254 -33.74 -1.73 28.39
N GLY A 255 -34.05 -1.02 29.46
CA GLY A 255 -33.29 0.16 29.89
C GLY A 255 -31.81 -0.17 30.13
N SER A 256 -31.55 -1.33 30.72
CA SER A 256 -30.22 -1.93 30.87
C SER A 256 -30.33 -3.46 30.85
N ILE A 257 -29.29 -4.16 30.39
CA ILE A 257 -29.24 -5.61 30.28
C ILE A 257 -28.04 -6.13 31.10
N VAL A 258 -28.28 -7.11 31.97
CA VAL A 258 -27.26 -7.72 32.84
C VAL A 258 -27.18 -9.22 32.57
N LEU A 259 -26.03 -9.67 32.06
CA LEU A 259 -25.75 -11.05 31.68
C LEU A 259 -24.79 -11.71 32.68
N ASN A 260 -25.33 -12.43 33.67
CA ASN A 260 -24.50 -13.10 34.69
C ASN A 260 -24.07 -14.52 34.30
N GLY A 261 -24.72 -15.13 33.30
CA GLY A 261 -24.38 -16.44 32.75
C GLY A 261 -24.18 -16.42 31.23
N THR A 262 -24.13 -17.62 30.64
CA THR A 262 -23.96 -17.89 29.21
C THR A 262 -25.26 -17.72 28.42
N ILE A 263 -25.15 -17.61 27.09
CA ILE A 263 -26.30 -17.67 26.18
C ILE A 263 -26.08 -18.75 25.11
N ASN A 264 -27.09 -19.59 24.90
CA ASN A 264 -27.13 -20.66 23.90
C ASN A 264 -28.49 -20.66 23.17
N ALA A 265 -28.49 -20.34 21.88
CA ALA A 265 -29.70 -20.15 21.07
C ALA A 265 -29.55 -20.76 19.67
N ASN A 266 -30.62 -21.36 19.13
CA ASN A 266 -30.65 -21.95 17.78
C ASN A 266 -31.08 -20.94 16.71
N GLY A 267 -31.88 -19.93 17.09
CA GLY A 267 -32.38 -18.85 16.26
C GLY A 267 -31.43 -17.65 16.27
N ASN A 268 -31.97 -16.44 16.42
CA ASN A 268 -31.23 -15.18 16.53
C ASN A 268 -31.07 -14.75 17.99
N VAL A 269 -30.07 -13.91 18.29
CA VAL A 269 -30.00 -13.18 19.56
C VAL A 269 -29.98 -11.69 19.26
N THR A 270 -30.90 -10.92 19.86
CA THR A 270 -30.97 -9.46 19.73
C THR A 270 -31.08 -8.84 21.11
N LEU A 271 -30.01 -8.18 21.58
CA LEU A 271 -29.97 -7.46 22.85
C LEU A 271 -29.91 -5.95 22.57
N THR A 272 -30.88 -5.18 23.06
CA THR A 272 -30.98 -3.71 22.85
C THR A 272 -31.14 -2.98 24.18
N SER A 273 -30.18 -2.12 24.53
CA SER A 273 -30.34 -1.15 25.61
C SER A 273 -31.10 0.11 25.14
N THR A 274 -31.92 0.70 26.03
CA THR A 274 -32.78 1.85 25.69
C THR A 274 -32.71 3.05 26.64
N THR A 275 -32.09 2.91 27.83
CA THR A 275 -31.81 4.07 28.68
C THR A 275 -30.48 4.68 28.22
N ALA A 276 -30.45 6.00 28.00
CA ALA A 276 -29.24 6.73 27.58
C ALA A 276 -28.03 6.46 28.48
N ASP A 277 -26.82 6.59 27.92
CA ASP A 277 -25.54 6.36 28.62
C ASP A 277 -25.33 4.95 29.24
N THR A 278 -26.05 3.92 28.79
CA THR A 278 -25.89 2.54 29.28
C THR A 278 -24.90 1.71 28.46
N ASP A 279 -23.97 1.07 29.16
CA ASP A 279 -23.05 0.08 28.60
C ASP A 279 -23.69 -1.32 28.59
N LEU A 280 -23.29 -2.14 27.61
CA LEU A 280 -23.56 -3.58 27.59
C LEU A 280 -22.24 -4.33 27.84
N THR A 281 -22.16 -5.04 28.97
CA THR A 281 -21.01 -5.89 29.30
C THR A 281 -21.32 -7.35 29.00
N ILE A 282 -20.51 -7.96 28.12
CA ILE A 282 -20.56 -9.39 27.78
C ILE A 282 -19.43 -10.07 28.55
N ALA A 283 -19.78 -10.66 29.71
CA ALA A 283 -18.83 -11.29 30.63
C ALA A 283 -18.65 -12.81 30.42
N ASN A 284 -19.53 -13.43 29.64
CA ASN A 284 -19.60 -14.87 29.41
C ASN A 284 -19.75 -15.16 27.91
N THR A 285 -19.54 -16.42 27.53
CA THR A 285 -19.70 -16.86 26.13
C THR A 285 -21.16 -16.80 25.67
N ILE A 286 -21.37 -16.29 24.46
CA ILE A 286 -22.65 -16.26 23.74
C ILE A 286 -22.52 -17.09 22.47
N THR A 287 -23.40 -18.08 22.30
CA THR A 287 -23.38 -19.06 21.22
C THR A 287 -24.71 -19.06 20.47
N ARG A 288 -24.63 -18.91 19.14
CA ARG A 288 -25.68 -19.31 18.20
C ARG A 288 -25.34 -20.71 17.69
N ASN A 289 -26.25 -21.68 17.73
CA ASN A 289 -26.03 -23.05 17.26
C ASN A 289 -27.07 -23.42 16.19
N SER A 290 -26.87 -22.91 14.98
CA SER A 290 -27.92 -22.95 13.95
C SER A 290 -27.48 -23.70 12.69
N ALA A 291 -28.42 -24.45 12.11
CA ALA A 291 -28.30 -24.90 10.72
C ALA A 291 -28.72 -23.81 9.72
N LEU A 292 -29.40 -22.75 10.17
CA LEU A 292 -29.98 -21.69 9.34
C LEU A 292 -29.18 -20.40 9.42
N ALA A 293 -29.27 -19.58 8.37
CA ALA A 293 -28.71 -18.23 8.37
C ALA A 293 -29.46 -17.34 9.38
N GLY A 294 -28.72 -16.55 10.16
CA GLY A 294 -29.29 -15.68 11.21
C GLY A 294 -28.28 -14.70 11.77
N ALA A 295 -28.53 -14.14 12.96
CA ALA A 295 -27.73 -13.07 13.54
C ALA A 295 -27.51 -13.15 15.07
N LEU A 296 -26.41 -12.54 15.52
CA LEU A 296 -26.17 -12.10 16.88
C LEU A 296 -26.01 -10.56 16.85
N THR A 297 -27.00 -9.84 17.37
CA THR A 297 -27.08 -8.37 17.33
C THR A 297 -27.06 -7.80 18.73
N PHE A 298 -26.10 -6.92 19.00
CA PHE A 298 -25.90 -6.28 20.28
C PHE A 298 -25.92 -4.76 20.06
N SER A 299 -26.91 -4.08 20.62
CA SER A 299 -27.13 -2.65 20.46
C SER A 299 -27.23 -1.98 21.83
N THR A 300 -26.50 -0.89 22.05
CA THR A 300 -26.49 -0.20 23.35
C THR A 300 -26.30 1.30 23.16
N THR A 301 -26.81 2.11 24.08
CA THR A 301 -26.74 3.58 24.00
C THR A 301 -25.34 4.13 24.26
N ARG A 302 -24.49 3.44 25.02
CA ARG A 302 -23.08 3.79 25.23
C ARG A 302 -22.14 2.71 24.69
N SER A 303 -21.28 2.09 25.51
CA SER A 303 -20.20 1.19 25.04
C SER A 303 -20.58 -0.29 25.11
N ILE A 304 -20.03 -1.09 24.21
CA ILE A 304 -20.03 -2.56 24.32
C ILE A 304 -18.66 -3.01 24.83
N LEU A 305 -18.65 -3.75 25.94
CA LEU A 305 -17.43 -4.27 26.57
C LEU A 305 -17.49 -5.80 26.61
N VAL A 306 -16.62 -6.47 25.86
CA VAL A 306 -16.49 -7.92 25.88
C VAL A 306 -15.29 -8.28 26.75
N ALA A 307 -15.53 -9.05 27.82
CA ALA A 307 -14.52 -9.41 28.79
C ALA A 307 -13.48 -10.39 28.21
N SER A 308 -12.29 -10.43 28.82
CA SER A 308 -11.22 -11.37 28.42
C SER A 308 -11.70 -12.82 28.47
N GLY A 309 -11.75 -13.49 27.32
CA GLY A 309 -12.21 -14.88 27.18
C GLY A 309 -13.73 -15.06 27.12
N ALA A 310 -14.51 -13.99 26.91
CA ALA A 310 -15.94 -14.07 26.62
C ALA A 310 -16.17 -14.11 25.11
N ASP A 311 -16.46 -15.29 24.56
CA ASP A 311 -16.59 -15.49 23.12
C ASP A 311 -17.98 -15.15 22.58
N ILE A 312 -18.06 -14.75 21.31
CA ILE A 312 -19.32 -14.47 20.59
C ILE A 312 -19.33 -15.30 19.30
N THR A 313 -20.00 -16.45 19.31
CA THR A 313 -19.81 -17.50 18.31
C THR A 313 -21.08 -17.84 17.55
N GLY A 314 -20.95 -17.88 16.22
CA GLY A 314 -21.84 -18.64 15.34
C GLY A 314 -21.27 -20.04 15.16
N THR A 315 -22.04 -21.03 15.60
CA THR A 315 -21.75 -22.47 15.49
C THR A 315 -22.87 -23.18 14.72
N GLY A 316 -22.62 -24.41 14.31
CA GLY A 316 -23.50 -25.16 13.40
C GLY A 316 -23.12 -24.99 11.93
N ALA A 317 -24.10 -25.15 11.03
CA ALA A 317 -23.89 -25.09 9.57
C ALA A 317 -24.34 -23.75 8.94
N GLY A 318 -25.09 -22.95 9.70
CA GLY A 318 -25.62 -21.66 9.25
C GLY A 318 -24.60 -20.53 9.37
N VAL A 319 -24.62 -19.60 8.41
CA VAL A 319 -23.90 -18.33 8.52
C VAL A 319 -24.54 -17.45 9.59
N THR A 320 -23.72 -16.79 10.42
CA THR A 320 -24.18 -15.95 11.54
C THR A 320 -23.63 -14.55 11.39
N ASN A 321 -24.48 -13.57 11.05
CA ASN A 321 -24.07 -12.17 11.03
C ASN A 321 -23.92 -11.67 12.47
N ILE A 322 -22.77 -11.10 12.81
CA ILE A 322 -22.50 -10.56 14.15
C ILE A 322 -22.41 -9.04 14.05
N VAL A 323 -23.22 -8.34 14.84
CA VAL A 323 -23.27 -6.88 14.88
C VAL A 323 -23.06 -6.40 16.31
N LEU A 324 -21.98 -5.65 16.52
CA LEU A 324 -21.76 -4.85 17.72
C LEU A 324 -22.03 -3.38 17.37
N ASN A 325 -23.06 -2.80 17.97
CA ASN A 325 -23.55 -1.46 17.73
C ASN A 325 -23.57 -0.64 19.03
N SER A 326 -22.52 0.15 19.25
CA SER A 326 -22.46 1.13 20.33
C SER A 326 -23.16 2.43 19.93
N ASP A 327 -23.34 3.38 20.87
CA ASP A 327 -23.84 4.73 20.55
C ASP A 327 -25.17 4.75 19.75
N ASN A 328 -26.09 3.82 20.03
CA ASN A 328 -27.28 3.62 19.19
C ASN A 328 -28.26 4.81 19.20
N ASP A 329 -28.17 5.72 20.19
CA ASP A 329 -28.92 6.98 20.21
C ASP A 329 -28.12 8.19 19.65
N ALA A 330 -26.86 7.99 19.26
CA ALA A 330 -25.93 9.00 18.76
C ALA A 330 -25.66 10.14 19.77
N THR A 331 -25.58 9.82 21.06
CA THR A 331 -25.29 10.78 22.14
C THR A 331 -24.10 10.35 23.01
N ASN A 332 -23.28 11.32 23.41
CA ASN A 332 -22.11 11.18 24.29
C ASN A 332 -20.97 10.24 23.83
N GLY A 333 -21.19 9.41 22.82
CA GLY A 333 -20.23 8.46 22.27
C GLY A 333 -20.30 7.09 22.93
N GLY A 334 -20.08 6.04 22.14
CA GLY A 334 -20.03 4.66 22.59
C GLY A 334 -18.90 3.85 21.94
N ALA A 335 -18.00 3.29 22.75
CA ALA A 335 -16.87 2.51 22.27
C ALA A 335 -17.20 1.02 22.13
N ILE A 336 -16.39 0.28 21.37
CA ILE A 336 -16.37 -1.20 21.38
C ILE A 336 -14.99 -1.67 21.86
N SER A 337 -14.95 -2.44 22.95
CA SER A 337 -13.72 -2.96 23.54
C SER A 337 -13.76 -4.47 23.68
N LEU A 338 -12.79 -5.18 23.10
CA LEU A 338 -12.68 -6.64 23.13
C LEU A 338 -11.42 -7.06 23.91
N GLY A 339 -11.62 -7.75 25.03
CA GLY A 339 -10.55 -8.20 25.93
C GLY A 339 -9.72 -9.38 25.42
N SER A 340 -8.64 -9.67 26.13
CA SER A 340 -7.65 -10.70 25.75
C SER A 340 -8.24 -12.10 25.73
N GLY A 341 -8.05 -12.83 24.62
CA GLY A 341 -8.59 -14.18 24.43
C GLY A 341 -10.01 -14.21 23.88
N THR A 342 -10.69 -13.06 23.70
CA THR A 342 -12.01 -12.98 23.06
C THR A 342 -11.97 -13.51 21.63
N VAL A 343 -12.83 -14.46 21.30
CA VAL A 343 -13.04 -14.98 19.94
C VAL A 343 -14.44 -14.61 19.45
N ILE A 344 -14.51 -13.86 18.33
CA ILE A 344 -15.74 -13.60 17.60
C ILE A 344 -15.70 -14.34 16.27
N THR A 345 -16.63 -15.26 16.06
CA THR A 345 -16.66 -16.16 14.88
C THR A 345 -18.03 -16.18 14.23
N SER A 346 -18.10 -15.88 12.93
CA SER A 346 -19.39 -15.74 12.20
C SER A 346 -19.84 -16.99 11.43
N ASN A 347 -19.00 -18.02 11.35
CA ASN A 347 -19.18 -19.18 10.48
C ASN A 347 -19.51 -18.84 9.01
N GLY A 348 -18.87 -17.79 8.45
CA GLY A 348 -19.12 -17.33 7.08
C GLY A 348 -20.13 -16.17 6.96
N GLY A 349 -20.75 -15.75 8.06
CA GLY A 349 -21.53 -14.50 8.12
C GLY A 349 -20.63 -13.26 8.17
N ASN A 350 -21.22 -12.07 8.08
CA ASN A 350 -20.48 -10.83 8.25
C ASN A 350 -20.22 -10.54 9.73
N ILE A 351 -19.12 -9.85 10.04
CA ILE A 351 -18.85 -9.26 11.37
C ILE A 351 -18.78 -7.74 11.20
N THR A 352 -19.62 -7.01 11.91
CA THR A 352 -19.72 -5.54 11.85
C THR A 352 -19.59 -4.94 13.25
N LEU A 353 -18.63 -4.04 13.42
CA LEU A 353 -18.41 -3.24 14.63
C LEU A 353 -18.51 -1.76 14.24
N GLY A 354 -19.41 -1.02 14.89
CA GLY A 354 -19.58 0.42 14.69
C GLY A 354 -20.65 0.97 15.62
N GLY A 355 -21.33 2.05 15.22
CA GLY A 355 -22.36 2.65 16.07
C GLY A 355 -23.54 3.31 15.37
N GLY A 356 -24.45 3.85 16.17
CA GLY A 356 -25.65 4.56 15.72
C GLY A 356 -26.62 3.69 14.93
N ALA A 357 -27.44 4.32 14.09
CA ALA A 357 -28.45 3.63 13.29
C ALA A 357 -27.88 2.78 12.12
N THR A 358 -26.56 2.88 11.82
CA THR A 358 -25.94 2.17 10.68
C THR A 358 -24.47 1.80 10.97
N PRO A 359 -24.18 0.79 11.82
CA PRO A 359 -22.82 0.47 12.28
C PRO A 359 -21.82 0.07 11.19
N ALA A 360 -22.28 -0.28 9.98
CA ALA A 360 -21.40 -0.51 8.83
C ALA A 360 -20.78 0.79 8.25
N THR A 361 -21.30 1.97 8.63
CA THR A 361 -20.92 3.28 8.07
C THR A 361 -20.82 4.41 9.09
N VAL A 362 -21.50 4.30 10.23
CA VAL A 362 -21.37 5.21 11.39
C VAL A 362 -20.44 4.56 12.42
N ALA A 363 -19.58 5.38 13.01
CA ALA A 363 -18.49 4.91 13.87
C ALA A 363 -18.98 4.58 15.29
N ALA A 364 -18.36 3.58 15.91
CA ALA A 364 -18.25 3.52 17.36
C ALA A 364 -17.35 4.68 17.81
N ILE A 365 -17.83 5.54 18.71
CA ILE A 365 -17.13 6.75 19.16
C ILE A 365 -16.55 6.54 20.55
N GLY A 366 -15.23 6.69 20.70
CA GLY A 366 -14.54 6.54 21.97
C GLY A 366 -15.08 7.49 23.04
N THR A 367 -15.11 7.03 24.28
CA THR A 367 -15.53 7.79 25.47
C THR A 367 -14.32 8.20 26.32
N ALA A 368 -14.52 9.03 27.35
CA ALA A 368 -13.44 9.41 28.27
C ALA A 368 -12.80 8.22 29.01
N ALA A 369 -13.54 7.12 29.19
CA ALA A 369 -13.05 5.87 29.78
C ALA A 369 -12.43 4.95 28.72
N ASN A 370 -13.18 4.64 27.65
CA ASN A 370 -12.77 3.76 26.55
C ASN A 370 -12.44 4.62 25.32
N LYS A 371 -11.20 5.08 25.22
CA LYS A 371 -10.80 6.22 24.36
C LYS A 371 -10.73 5.93 22.87
N ASP A 372 -10.48 4.68 22.50
CA ASP A 372 -10.55 4.23 21.12
C ASP A 372 -12.00 4.01 20.71
N GLY A 373 -12.34 4.27 19.45
CA GLY A 373 -13.67 3.92 18.93
C GLY A 373 -13.89 2.41 18.93
N ILE A 374 -12.92 1.67 18.40
CA ILE A 374 -12.85 0.21 18.47
C ILE A 374 -11.46 -0.20 18.97
N SER A 375 -11.39 -0.98 20.06
CA SER A 375 -10.14 -1.50 20.61
C SER A 375 -10.17 -3.03 20.69
N LEU A 376 -9.22 -3.68 20.01
CA LEU A 376 -8.96 -5.12 20.09
C LEU A 376 -7.65 -5.31 20.86
N PHE A 377 -7.70 -6.01 21.99
CA PHE A 377 -6.53 -6.33 22.81
C PHE A 377 -6.43 -7.84 22.99
N GLY A 378 -5.52 -8.51 22.27
CA GLY A 378 -5.45 -9.97 22.20
C GLY A 378 -6.73 -10.67 21.75
N ALA A 379 -7.55 -10.01 20.92
CA ALA A 379 -8.86 -10.50 20.46
C ALA A 379 -8.79 -11.02 19.01
N THR A 380 -9.61 -12.03 18.70
CA THR A 380 -9.67 -12.67 17.37
C THR A 380 -11.04 -12.49 16.74
N LEU A 381 -11.08 -11.85 15.57
CA LEU A 381 -12.26 -11.82 14.70
C LEU A 381 -12.03 -12.76 13.52
N SER A 382 -12.95 -13.71 13.29
CA SER A 382 -12.91 -14.58 12.11
C SER A 382 -14.27 -14.69 11.43
N SER A 383 -14.33 -14.12 10.23
CA SER A 383 -15.57 -14.06 9.42
C SER A 383 -15.71 -15.21 8.41
N GLY A 384 -14.69 -16.04 8.26
CA GLY A 384 -14.67 -17.10 7.25
C GLY A 384 -14.84 -16.53 5.84
N ALA A 385 -15.92 -16.90 5.16
CA ALA A 385 -16.26 -16.39 3.82
C ALA A 385 -16.87 -14.98 3.82
N GLY A 386 -17.46 -14.54 4.94
CA GLY A 386 -18.14 -13.24 5.08
C GLY A 386 -17.18 -12.07 5.26
N ALA A 387 -17.72 -10.84 5.26
CA ALA A 387 -16.95 -9.62 5.40
C ALA A 387 -16.67 -9.25 6.86
N LEU A 388 -15.62 -8.45 7.06
CA LEU A 388 -15.28 -7.80 8.32
C LEU A 388 -15.35 -6.28 8.13
N THR A 389 -16.21 -5.60 8.88
CA THR A 389 -16.39 -4.14 8.79
C THR A 389 -16.24 -3.52 10.17
N LEU A 390 -15.17 -2.74 10.38
CA LEU A 390 -14.93 -2.00 11.62
C LEU A 390 -14.94 -0.51 11.29
N THR A 391 -15.82 0.25 11.93
CA THR A 391 -15.93 1.71 11.78
C THR A 391 -15.76 2.37 13.16
N GLY A 392 -14.70 3.14 13.37
CA GLY A 392 -14.35 3.64 14.70
C GLY A 392 -13.78 5.06 14.70
N GLN A 393 -14.12 5.85 15.71
CA GLN A 393 -13.63 7.20 15.95
C GLN A 393 -13.12 7.35 17.38
N GLY A 394 -11.90 7.89 17.57
CA GLY A 394 -11.34 8.14 18.90
C GLY A 394 -12.06 9.28 19.63
N PHE A 395 -12.07 9.22 20.96
CA PHE A 395 -12.65 10.25 21.83
C PHE A 395 -12.11 11.66 21.52
N ALA A 396 -12.99 12.66 21.46
CA ALA A 396 -12.64 14.06 21.13
C ALA A 396 -11.98 14.83 22.30
N GLY A 397 -11.17 14.17 23.13
CA GLY A 397 -10.55 14.74 24.33
C GLY A 397 -9.10 15.20 24.15
N SER A 398 -8.63 16.10 25.03
CA SER A 398 -7.25 16.63 25.05
C SER A 398 -6.19 15.65 25.59
N ILE A 399 -6.41 14.34 25.40
CA ILE A 399 -5.58 13.25 25.91
C ILE A 399 -4.95 12.49 24.74
N HIS A 400 -3.83 11.80 24.99
CA HIS A 400 -3.06 11.09 23.97
C HIS A 400 -3.66 9.73 23.62
N ASN A 401 -3.44 9.28 22.38
CA ASN A 401 -3.87 7.98 21.85
C ASN A 401 -5.40 7.78 21.85
N ASN A 402 -6.16 8.75 21.34
CA ASN A 402 -7.58 8.55 21.02
C ASN A 402 -7.66 8.04 19.58
N ASN A 403 -7.72 6.72 19.37
CA ASN A 403 -7.61 6.17 18.03
C ASN A 403 -8.98 5.79 17.44
N GLY A 404 -9.09 5.77 16.12
CA GLY A 404 -10.30 5.25 15.48
C GLY A 404 -10.46 3.76 15.72
N ILE A 405 -9.45 2.98 15.33
CA ILE A 405 -9.40 1.53 15.49
C ILE A 405 -7.99 1.12 15.97
N VAL A 406 -7.92 0.28 17.00
CA VAL A 406 -6.66 -0.32 17.50
C VAL A 406 -6.71 -1.84 17.43
N PHE A 407 -5.63 -2.44 16.91
CA PHE A 407 -5.28 -3.83 17.11
C PHE A 407 -4.01 -3.90 17.96
N ASP A 408 -4.08 -4.55 19.12
CA ASP A 408 -2.99 -4.68 20.09
C ASP A 408 -2.80 -6.14 20.53
N SER A 409 -1.58 -6.47 20.95
CA SER A 409 -1.20 -7.68 21.71
C SER A 409 -1.64 -8.99 21.04
N ALA A 410 -1.20 -9.19 19.79
CA ALA A 410 -1.51 -10.29 18.89
C ALA A 410 -3.00 -10.41 18.50
N SER A 411 -3.73 -9.29 18.45
CA SER A 411 -5.10 -9.26 17.92
C SER A 411 -5.14 -9.62 16.44
N THR A 412 -6.20 -10.31 16.00
CA THR A 412 -6.36 -10.74 14.60
C THR A 412 -7.74 -10.40 14.02
N ALA A 413 -7.78 -10.04 12.74
CA ALA A 413 -8.98 -9.99 11.92
C ALA A 413 -8.77 -10.83 10.66
N THR A 414 -9.63 -11.82 10.43
CA THR A 414 -9.41 -12.87 9.41
C THR A 414 -10.62 -13.11 8.49
N THR A 415 -10.33 -13.20 7.19
CA THR A 415 -11.25 -13.59 6.09
C THR A 415 -10.63 -14.69 5.24
N SER A 416 -11.43 -15.30 4.37
CA SER A 416 -10.99 -16.10 3.22
C SER A 416 -11.40 -15.47 1.88
N THR A 417 -12.66 -15.05 1.74
CA THR A 417 -13.20 -14.42 0.53
C THR A 417 -13.85 -13.05 0.73
N GLY A 418 -14.31 -12.75 1.94
CA GLY A 418 -14.92 -11.45 2.25
C GLY A 418 -13.91 -10.30 2.24
N THR A 419 -14.40 -9.07 2.10
CA THR A 419 -13.55 -7.88 2.27
C THR A 419 -13.34 -7.62 3.76
N ILE A 420 -12.11 -7.27 4.16
CA ILE A 420 -11.86 -6.58 5.42
C ILE A 420 -11.87 -5.07 5.15
N ALA A 421 -12.79 -4.35 5.77
CA ALA A 421 -12.92 -2.90 5.70
C ALA A 421 -12.71 -2.30 7.10
N LEU A 422 -11.62 -1.54 7.27
CA LEU A 422 -11.31 -0.80 8.48
C LEU A 422 -11.41 0.70 8.18
N THR A 423 -12.30 1.43 8.85
CA THR A 423 -12.48 2.88 8.68
C THR A 423 -12.29 3.56 10.04
N GLY A 424 -11.08 4.07 10.28
CA GLY A 424 -10.67 4.63 11.56
C GLY A 424 -10.36 6.12 11.50
N THR A 425 -10.91 6.90 12.44
CA THR A 425 -10.64 8.33 12.60
C THR A 425 -10.10 8.65 14.00
N GLY A 426 -8.91 9.23 14.11
CA GLY A 426 -8.35 9.67 15.39
C GLY A 426 -9.19 10.76 16.04
N GLY A 427 -9.14 10.88 17.37
CA GLY A 427 -9.91 11.85 18.12
C GLY A 427 -9.52 13.31 17.85
N ALA A 428 -10.52 14.18 17.69
CA ALA A 428 -10.34 15.59 17.31
C ALA A 428 -9.76 16.49 18.42
N GLY A 429 -9.63 15.99 19.66
CA GLY A 429 -9.12 16.76 20.79
C GLY A 429 -7.59 16.90 20.80
N GLY A 430 -7.09 17.94 21.47
CA GLY A 430 -5.71 18.46 21.33
C GLY A 430 -4.55 17.60 21.86
N GLY A 431 -4.72 16.29 22.02
CA GLY A 431 -3.62 15.36 22.23
C GLY A 431 -2.85 15.05 20.93
N VAL A 432 -1.67 14.45 21.07
CA VAL A 432 -0.90 13.86 19.94
C VAL A 432 -1.09 12.33 19.86
N SER A 433 -0.63 11.75 18.75
CA SER A 433 -0.69 10.30 18.49
C SER A 433 -2.13 9.76 18.42
N ASN A 434 -3.06 10.55 17.86
CA ASN A 434 -4.46 10.15 17.66
C ASN A 434 -4.60 9.51 16.27
N PHE A 435 -4.31 8.21 16.19
CA PHE A 435 -4.23 7.49 14.92
C PHE A 435 -5.62 7.22 14.32
N GLY A 436 -5.71 7.22 12.99
CA GLY A 436 -6.90 6.69 12.31
C GLY A 436 -7.06 5.20 12.59
N VAL A 437 -6.11 4.40 12.11
CA VAL A 437 -5.98 2.96 12.40
C VAL A 437 -4.58 2.66 12.90
N GLN A 438 -4.46 2.02 14.06
CA GLN A 438 -3.20 1.53 14.63
C GLN A 438 -3.21 0.01 14.71
N ILE A 439 -2.16 -0.64 14.21
CA ILE A 439 -1.92 -2.08 14.34
C ILE A 439 -0.56 -2.28 15.01
N LYS A 440 -0.54 -2.91 16.18
CA LYS A 440 0.68 -3.03 17.00
C LYS A 440 0.79 -4.34 17.76
N ASN A 441 2.00 -4.60 18.26
CA ASN A 441 2.37 -5.72 19.12
C ASN A 441 1.93 -7.06 18.50
N ASP A 442 2.56 -7.43 17.37
CA ASP A 442 2.36 -8.70 16.65
C ASP A 442 0.94 -8.96 16.10
N SER A 443 0.16 -7.89 15.89
CA SER A 443 -1.24 -7.98 15.43
C SER A 443 -1.38 -8.15 13.91
N LYS A 444 -2.52 -8.71 13.47
CA LYS A 444 -2.74 -9.11 12.07
C LYS A 444 -4.10 -8.70 11.51
N VAL A 445 -4.10 -8.33 10.23
CA VAL A 445 -5.29 -8.11 9.40
C VAL A 445 -5.12 -8.94 8.12
N GLU A 446 -5.61 -10.18 8.12
CA GLU A 446 -5.20 -11.22 7.18
C GLU A 446 -6.37 -11.73 6.32
N SER A 447 -6.14 -11.87 5.02
CA SER A 447 -7.02 -12.65 4.15
C SER A 447 -6.32 -13.92 3.71
N THR A 448 -6.99 -15.05 3.87
CA THR A 448 -6.48 -16.39 3.57
C THR A 448 -6.83 -16.85 2.15
N GLY A 449 -7.29 -15.92 1.30
CA GLY A 449 -7.67 -16.17 -0.09
C GLY A 449 -7.94 -14.87 -0.87
N SER A 450 -9.04 -14.83 -1.61
CA SER A 450 -9.36 -13.71 -2.51
C SER A 450 -9.97 -12.46 -1.85
N GLY A 451 -10.08 -12.44 -0.52
CA GLY A 451 -10.62 -11.30 0.22
C GLY A 451 -9.72 -10.06 0.08
N ALA A 452 -10.32 -8.94 -0.35
CA ALA A 452 -9.62 -7.66 -0.44
C ALA A 452 -9.53 -7.00 0.95
N ILE A 453 -8.44 -6.28 1.21
CA ILE A 453 -8.25 -5.54 2.46
C ILE A 453 -8.26 -4.05 2.17
N ARG A 454 -9.11 -3.29 2.87
CA ARG A 454 -9.27 -1.85 2.70
C ARG A 454 -9.17 -1.16 4.06
N ILE A 455 -8.05 -0.50 4.30
CA ILE A 455 -7.83 0.32 5.50
C ILE A 455 -7.89 1.79 5.09
N THR A 456 -8.86 2.52 5.63
CA THR A 456 -8.98 3.98 5.53
C THR A 456 -8.73 4.57 6.90
N GLY A 457 -7.77 5.49 6.98
CA GLY A 457 -7.34 6.11 8.22
C GLY A 457 -7.30 7.64 8.14
N THR A 458 -7.85 8.31 9.15
CA THR A 458 -7.86 9.78 9.28
C THR A 458 -7.19 10.17 10.58
N GLY A 459 -5.92 10.61 10.54
CA GLY A 459 -5.22 11.10 11.73
C GLY A 459 -5.61 12.54 12.05
N GLN A 460 -5.78 12.88 13.34
CA GLN A 460 -6.15 14.24 13.77
C GLN A 460 -5.14 14.85 14.75
N ASN A 461 -4.88 16.15 14.59
CA ASN A 461 -3.90 16.96 15.33
C ASN A 461 -2.41 16.59 15.09
N SER A 462 -1.56 17.63 15.01
CA SER A 462 -0.72 17.75 13.80
C SER A 462 0.79 17.43 13.94
N VAL A 463 1.22 16.52 14.82
CA VAL A 463 2.66 16.17 14.94
C VAL A 463 3.01 14.68 14.96
N ASP A 464 2.09 13.79 15.35
CA ASP A 464 2.34 12.33 15.34
C ASP A 464 1.08 11.51 14.99
N SER A 465 0.01 12.14 14.51
CA SER A 465 -1.24 11.43 14.21
C SER A 465 -1.25 10.93 12.77
N HIS A 466 -0.72 9.72 12.55
CA HIS A 466 -0.83 9.05 11.26
C HIS A 466 -2.29 8.68 10.96
N GLY A 467 -2.68 8.67 9.68
CA GLY A 467 -3.91 8.02 9.25
C GLY A 467 -3.82 6.51 9.50
N ILE A 468 -2.71 5.88 9.13
CA ILE A 468 -2.46 4.44 9.33
C ILE A 468 -1.06 4.25 9.92
N LEU A 469 -0.94 3.55 11.06
CA LEU A 469 0.33 3.19 11.69
C LEU A 469 0.42 1.68 11.96
N LEU A 470 1.52 1.06 11.53
CA LEU A 470 1.97 -0.26 12.00
C LEU A 470 3.22 -0.07 12.87
N ALA A 471 3.20 -0.50 14.14
CA ALA A 471 4.29 -0.24 15.08
C ALA A 471 4.48 -1.39 16.09
N PHE A 472 5.71 -1.60 16.57
CA PHE A 472 6.06 -2.58 17.62
C PHE A 472 5.77 -4.06 17.27
N GLY A 473 6.81 -4.90 17.20
CA GLY A 473 6.67 -6.32 16.81
C GLY A 473 6.37 -6.55 15.33
N THR A 474 5.99 -7.78 14.99
CA THR A 474 5.78 -8.30 13.64
C THR A 474 4.31 -8.19 13.22
N ASN A 475 3.90 -7.00 12.79
CA ASN A 475 2.54 -6.71 12.37
C ASN A 475 2.34 -7.06 10.89
N THR A 476 1.21 -7.67 10.54
CA THR A 476 0.98 -8.17 9.17
C THR A 476 -0.38 -7.72 8.60
N ILE A 477 -0.38 -7.20 7.37
CA ILE A 477 -1.56 -6.99 6.55
C ILE A 477 -1.50 -7.92 5.34
N GLY A 478 -2.58 -8.64 5.09
CA GLY A 478 -2.61 -9.76 4.14
C GLY A 478 -1.87 -10.97 4.69
N GLY A 479 -1.21 -11.72 3.83
CA GLY A 479 -0.49 -12.94 4.18
C GLY A 479 -0.06 -13.74 2.93
N PRO A 480 0.72 -14.83 3.07
CA PRO A 480 1.23 -15.59 1.92
C PRO A 480 0.14 -16.24 1.05
N ALA A 481 -1.07 -16.42 1.59
CA ALA A 481 -2.25 -16.94 0.89
C ALA A 481 -3.21 -15.84 0.40
N ALA A 482 -2.95 -14.57 0.71
CA ALA A 482 -3.78 -13.45 0.25
C ALA A 482 -3.58 -13.26 -1.25
N THR A 483 -4.68 -13.31 -2.02
CA THR A 483 -4.69 -13.01 -3.46
C THR A 483 -5.54 -11.79 -3.81
N GLY A 484 -6.26 -11.24 -2.83
CA GLY A 484 -7.02 -9.99 -2.96
C GLY A 484 -6.13 -8.75 -2.90
N ASP A 485 -6.59 -7.65 -3.50
CA ASP A 485 -5.90 -6.36 -3.42
C ASP A 485 -5.92 -5.79 -1.99
N ILE A 486 -4.84 -5.10 -1.61
CA ILE A 486 -4.71 -4.35 -0.36
C ILE A 486 -4.72 -2.85 -0.69
N LEU A 487 -5.61 -2.09 -0.08
CA LEU A 487 -5.65 -0.62 -0.14
C LEU A 487 -5.39 -0.04 1.25
N LEU A 488 -4.29 0.70 1.40
CA LEU A 488 -4.02 1.55 2.56
C LEU A 488 -4.21 3.01 2.12
N ARG A 489 -5.17 3.70 2.73
CA ARG A 489 -5.53 5.09 2.40
C ARG A 489 -5.51 5.98 3.64
N SER A 490 -4.61 6.97 3.65
CA SER A 490 -4.64 8.06 4.61
C SER A 490 -5.45 9.23 4.03
N LEU A 491 -6.46 9.70 4.76
CA LEU A 491 -7.29 10.86 4.38
C LEU A 491 -6.83 12.18 5.02
N ALA A 492 -6.14 12.10 6.17
CA ALA A 492 -5.57 13.25 6.87
C ALA A 492 -4.50 12.80 7.88
N GLY A 493 -3.76 13.76 8.44
CA GLY A 493 -2.71 13.53 9.42
C GLY A 493 -1.33 13.37 8.80
N THR A 494 -0.38 12.80 9.54
CA THR A 494 1.00 12.60 9.07
C THR A 494 1.16 11.49 8.03
N GLY A 495 0.11 10.70 7.77
CA GLY A 495 0.03 9.80 6.60
C GLY A 495 -0.02 8.31 6.89
N ILE A 496 0.76 7.53 6.15
CA ILE A 496 0.86 6.07 6.30
C ILE A 496 2.27 5.74 6.78
N GLN A 497 2.39 5.05 7.92
CA GLN A 497 3.68 4.59 8.42
C GLN A 497 3.70 3.07 8.67
N LEU A 498 4.65 2.40 8.03
CA LEU A 498 4.90 0.97 8.10
C LEU A 498 6.18 0.73 8.91
N GLY A 499 6.03 0.40 10.19
CA GLY A 499 7.13 0.21 11.15
C GLY A 499 7.35 1.44 12.02
N PHE A 500 8.19 1.31 13.05
CA PHE A 500 8.45 2.38 14.02
C PHE A 500 9.91 2.40 14.46
N SER A 501 10.54 3.57 14.42
CA SER A 501 11.96 3.76 14.72
C SER A 501 12.19 3.97 16.22
N GLY A 502 12.18 2.89 17.01
CA GLY A 502 12.41 3.00 18.47
C GLY A 502 12.48 1.71 19.30
N GLY A 503 12.37 0.52 18.69
CA GLY A 503 12.38 -0.76 19.43
C GLY A 503 12.94 -1.91 18.59
N GLY A 504 13.19 -3.06 19.24
CA GLY A 504 13.65 -4.28 18.59
C GLY A 504 12.56 -4.98 17.76
N ASP A 505 12.98 -5.77 16.77
CA ASP A 505 12.18 -6.65 15.91
C ASP A 505 10.80 -6.11 15.49
N VAL A 506 10.77 -4.84 15.09
CA VAL A 506 9.60 -4.24 14.43
C VAL A 506 9.63 -4.62 12.95
N ALA A 507 8.60 -5.33 12.48
CA ALA A 507 8.41 -5.64 11.07
C ALA A 507 6.95 -5.35 10.67
N ALA A 508 6.75 -4.38 9.78
CA ALA A 508 5.44 -4.06 9.21
C ALA A 508 5.33 -4.70 7.82
N ASN A 509 4.70 -5.87 7.77
CA ASN A 509 4.60 -6.67 6.55
C ASN A 509 3.27 -6.42 5.83
N VAL A 510 3.31 -6.13 4.54
CA VAL A 510 2.14 -5.99 3.67
C VAL A 510 2.31 -6.98 2.52
N THR A 511 1.53 -8.07 2.53
CA THR A 511 1.78 -9.25 1.69
C THR A 511 0.52 -9.71 0.96
N THR A 512 0.58 -9.79 -0.37
CA THR A 512 -0.47 -10.38 -1.23
C THR A 512 0.15 -10.83 -2.56
N THR A 513 -0.52 -11.73 -3.30
CA THR A 513 -0.21 -11.95 -4.72
C THR A 513 -0.96 -10.97 -5.64
N GLY A 514 -1.94 -10.23 -5.10
CA GLY A 514 -2.63 -9.13 -5.76
C GLY A 514 -1.84 -7.82 -5.72
N ASN A 515 -2.52 -6.69 -5.83
CA ASN A 515 -1.91 -5.37 -5.81
C ASN A 515 -1.96 -4.74 -4.41
N VAL A 516 -0.92 -4.00 -4.05
CA VAL A 516 -0.94 -3.05 -2.93
C VAL A 516 -1.13 -1.65 -3.49
N THR A 517 -2.12 -0.89 -3.00
CA THR A 517 -2.22 0.56 -3.20
C THR A 517 -1.90 1.28 -1.91
N LEU A 518 -0.95 2.22 -1.96
CA LEU A 518 -0.70 3.22 -0.91
C LEU A 518 -1.20 4.57 -1.41
N ASN A 519 -2.19 5.13 -0.72
CA ASN A 519 -2.85 6.39 -1.11
C ASN A 519 -2.77 7.42 0.03
N ALA A 520 -2.12 8.56 -0.23
CA ALA A 520 -1.97 9.66 0.71
C ALA A 520 -2.66 10.92 0.17
N VAL A 521 -3.72 11.33 0.85
CA VAL A 521 -4.52 12.52 0.52
C VAL A 521 -4.06 13.71 1.36
N GLY A 522 -3.97 14.89 0.75
CA GLY A 522 -3.70 16.16 1.44
C GLY A 522 -2.23 16.46 1.75
N GLY A 523 -1.27 15.79 1.09
CA GLY A 523 0.16 16.07 1.25
C GLY A 523 0.81 15.46 2.50
N SER A 524 0.28 14.33 2.97
CA SER A 524 0.89 13.54 4.04
C SER A 524 2.21 12.85 3.59
N VAL A 525 2.84 12.08 4.48
CA VAL A 525 4.04 11.28 4.17
C VAL A 525 3.70 9.78 4.16
N VAL A 526 4.38 9.00 3.31
CA VAL A 526 4.28 7.53 3.30
C VAL A 526 5.64 6.93 3.60
N THR A 527 5.84 6.42 4.81
CA THR A 527 7.15 5.94 5.30
C THR A 527 7.13 4.46 5.63
N GLN A 528 8.10 3.72 5.11
CA GLN A 528 8.45 2.37 5.53
C GLN A 528 9.75 2.43 6.34
N VAL A 529 9.64 2.18 7.64
CA VAL A 529 10.79 2.07 8.55
C VAL A 529 11.36 0.65 8.53
N SER A 530 10.49 -0.36 8.42
CA SER A 530 10.88 -1.77 8.48
C SER A 530 9.81 -2.71 7.91
N GLY A 531 10.09 -4.02 7.88
CA GLY A 531 9.22 -5.02 7.25
C GLY A 531 9.30 -5.01 5.71
N ALA A 532 8.41 -5.76 5.07
CA ALA A 532 8.39 -5.97 3.62
C ALA A 532 7.03 -5.61 2.99
N ILE A 533 7.06 -4.95 1.83
CA ILE A 533 5.94 -4.91 0.88
C ILE A 533 6.19 -5.99 -0.17
N THR A 534 5.33 -7.02 -0.22
CA THR A 534 5.38 -8.10 -1.21
C THR A 534 4.07 -8.13 -1.99
N ALA A 535 4.12 -7.89 -3.31
CA ALA A 535 2.92 -7.74 -4.14
C ALA A 535 3.13 -8.08 -5.64
N GLY A 536 2.05 -8.48 -6.32
CA GLY A 536 1.97 -8.55 -7.79
C GLY A 536 2.04 -7.17 -8.47
N GLY A 537 1.78 -6.11 -7.70
CA GLY A 537 2.06 -4.73 -8.09
C GLY A 537 1.93 -3.77 -6.91
N LEU A 538 2.74 -2.72 -6.88
CA LEU A 538 2.56 -1.59 -5.99
C LEU A 538 2.06 -0.38 -6.79
N ARG A 539 1.02 0.29 -6.28
CA ARG A 539 0.49 1.54 -6.81
C ARG A 539 0.57 2.64 -5.75
N LEU A 540 1.27 3.71 -6.08
CA LEU A 540 1.42 4.90 -5.23
C LEU A 540 0.49 6.02 -5.73
N LEU A 541 -0.29 6.63 -4.84
CA LEU A 541 -1.23 7.71 -5.16
C LEU A 541 -1.09 8.89 -4.20
N SER A 542 -1.06 10.11 -4.74
CA SER A 542 -1.30 11.34 -3.97
C SER A 542 -1.88 12.46 -4.82
N ASP A 543 -2.70 13.31 -4.20
CA ASP A 543 -3.33 14.50 -4.79
C ASP A 543 -2.56 15.80 -4.51
N ALA A 544 -1.61 15.76 -3.57
CA ALA A 544 -0.73 16.86 -3.20
C ALA A 544 0.66 16.35 -2.79
N GLU A 545 1.63 17.27 -2.66
CA GLU A 545 3.06 16.96 -2.48
C GLU A 545 3.30 15.99 -1.32
N THR A 546 3.67 14.76 -1.67
CA THR A 546 3.83 13.61 -0.78
C THR A 546 5.21 13.02 -0.98
N THR A 547 5.87 12.63 0.12
CA THR A 547 7.10 11.85 0.05
C THR A 547 6.83 10.40 0.39
N PHE A 548 7.07 9.51 -0.57
CA PHE A 548 7.09 8.06 -0.38
C PHE A 548 8.53 7.63 -0.08
N THR A 549 8.77 7.10 1.12
CA THR A 549 10.06 6.52 1.54
C THR A 549 9.87 5.05 1.82
N LEU A 550 10.10 4.22 0.82
CA LEU A 550 9.81 2.78 0.78
C LEU A 550 11.12 2.00 0.59
N THR A 551 12.06 2.20 1.51
CA THR A 551 13.48 1.87 1.34
C THR A 551 13.93 0.56 2.01
N SER A 552 13.00 -0.33 2.35
CA SER A 552 13.33 -1.66 2.88
C SER A 552 14.01 -2.53 1.82
N GLY A 553 15.10 -3.20 2.21
CA GLY A 553 15.79 -4.18 1.35
C GLY A 553 15.10 -5.53 1.23
N THR A 554 13.89 -5.67 1.76
CA THR A 554 13.08 -6.91 1.74
C THR A 554 11.76 -6.76 0.98
N ASN A 555 11.53 -5.62 0.33
CA ASN A 555 10.42 -5.47 -0.60
C ASN A 555 10.60 -6.41 -1.82
N ASN A 556 9.48 -6.82 -2.41
CA ASN A 556 9.46 -7.75 -3.53
C ASN A 556 8.24 -7.47 -4.44
N LEU A 557 8.49 -6.81 -5.57
CA LEU A 557 7.44 -6.36 -6.50
C LEU A 557 7.70 -6.81 -7.93
N THR A 558 6.66 -7.33 -8.60
CA THR A 558 6.72 -7.57 -10.05
C THR A 558 6.37 -6.34 -10.91
N ASN A 559 5.69 -5.33 -10.35
CA ASN A 559 5.41 -4.04 -11.00
C ASN A 559 5.39 -2.88 -9.97
N LEU A 560 5.84 -1.70 -10.38
CA LEU A 560 5.60 -0.43 -9.67
C LEU A 560 4.92 0.56 -10.62
N ALA A 561 3.83 1.18 -10.15
CA ALA A 561 3.13 2.28 -10.81
C ALA A 561 2.89 3.43 -9.81
N ALA A 562 2.88 4.67 -10.30
CA ALA A 562 2.63 5.84 -9.46
C ALA A 562 1.80 6.89 -10.21
N ASN A 563 0.82 7.47 -9.53
CA ASN A 563 0.17 8.74 -9.87
C ASN A 563 0.23 9.61 -8.62
N ALA A 564 1.40 10.20 -8.38
CA ALA A 564 1.74 10.84 -7.12
C ALA A 564 2.45 12.17 -7.38
N VAL A 565 1.96 13.22 -6.73
CA VAL A 565 2.64 14.53 -6.65
C VAL A 565 3.69 14.44 -5.54
N GLY A 566 4.96 14.70 -5.85
CA GLY A 566 6.05 14.76 -4.86
C GLY A 566 7.26 13.87 -5.19
N SER A 567 7.75 13.09 -4.21
CA SER A 567 8.98 12.29 -4.34
C SER A 567 8.78 10.81 -3.98
N ILE A 568 9.51 9.92 -4.68
CA ILE A 568 9.43 8.47 -4.51
C ILE A 568 10.83 7.88 -4.33
N ASN A 569 11.16 7.55 -3.08
CA ASN A 569 12.38 6.83 -2.70
C ASN A 569 12.02 5.36 -2.47
N TYR A 570 12.07 4.53 -3.51
CA TYR A 570 11.75 3.09 -3.42
C TYR A 570 13.00 2.23 -3.49
N ARG A 571 13.02 1.11 -2.76
CA ARG A 571 14.04 0.07 -2.85
C ARG A 571 13.40 -1.30 -3.02
N GLU A 572 13.91 -2.03 -4.00
CA GLU A 572 13.60 -3.44 -4.27
C GLU A 572 14.57 -4.36 -3.51
N GLY A 573 14.17 -5.63 -3.32
CA GLY A 573 15.06 -6.71 -2.93
C GLY A 573 16.00 -7.14 -4.07
N ALA A 574 16.31 -8.43 -4.13
CA ALA A 574 17.24 -8.99 -5.12
C ALA A 574 16.58 -9.31 -6.49
N THR A 575 15.39 -8.76 -6.79
CA THR A 575 14.65 -9.02 -8.04
C THR A 575 14.76 -7.85 -9.02
N ALA A 576 14.38 -8.05 -10.28
CA ALA A 576 14.46 -7.02 -11.32
C ALA A 576 13.13 -6.26 -11.46
N MET A 577 13.17 -4.93 -11.37
CA MET A 577 11.96 -4.10 -11.45
C MET A 577 11.55 -3.81 -12.90
N ALA A 578 10.28 -4.10 -13.22
CA ALA A 578 9.59 -3.50 -14.35
C ALA A 578 8.80 -2.26 -13.88
N ILE A 579 9.17 -1.07 -14.35
CA ILE A 579 8.31 0.11 -14.26
C ILE A 579 7.45 0.13 -15.53
N ASN A 580 6.28 -0.48 -15.41
CA ASN A 580 5.35 -0.67 -16.50
C ASN A 580 4.42 0.54 -16.66
N ASN A 581 4.86 1.51 -17.46
CA ASN A 581 4.09 2.72 -17.78
C ASN A 581 2.85 2.44 -18.68
N ALA A 582 2.60 1.19 -19.10
CA ALA A 582 1.29 0.80 -19.65
C ALA A 582 0.17 0.76 -18.57
N GLY A 583 0.53 0.86 -17.28
CA GLY A 583 -0.42 1.11 -16.19
C GLY A 583 -0.80 2.58 -15.98
N LEU A 584 -0.10 3.54 -16.60
CA LEU A 584 -0.43 4.97 -16.56
C LEU A 584 -1.54 5.32 -17.58
N SER A 585 -2.70 4.68 -17.43
CA SER A 585 -3.88 4.98 -18.24
C SER A 585 -4.99 5.57 -17.37
N THR A 586 -5.34 6.83 -17.69
CA THR A 586 -6.70 7.40 -17.59
C THR A 586 -7.49 7.14 -16.29
N ASP A 587 -7.53 8.17 -15.44
CA ASP A 587 -8.75 8.75 -14.84
C ASP A 587 -9.80 7.81 -14.22
N ILE A 588 -9.99 7.94 -12.88
CA ILE A 588 -11.22 7.52 -12.18
C ILE A 588 -11.66 8.59 -11.15
N ASP A 589 -11.43 9.88 -11.42
CA ASP A 589 -11.92 11.00 -10.59
C ASP A 589 -12.47 12.22 -11.36
N GLY A 590 -12.46 12.18 -12.69
CA GLY A 590 -13.30 13.01 -13.55
C GLY A 590 -12.84 14.46 -13.73
N ASN A 591 -11.60 14.80 -13.35
CA ASN A 591 -11.01 16.12 -13.61
C ASN A 591 -9.93 16.01 -14.71
N GLY A 592 -10.29 16.42 -15.93
CA GLY A 592 -9.56 16.05 -17.14
C GLY A 592 -8.33 16.90 -17.49
N THR A 593 -7.22 16.74 -16.76
CA THR A 593 -5.86 17.01 -17.31
C THR A 593 -4.80 16.18 -16.58
N LEU A 594 -4.10 15.31 -17.30
CA LEU A 594 -2.90 14.62 -16.80
C LEU A 594 -1.67 15.31 -17.40
N ASP A 595 -1.11 16.30 -16.70
CA ASP A 595 0.12 16.97 -17.12
C ASP A 595 1.33 16.32 -16.43
N GLY A 596 2.13 15.60 -17.22
CA GLY A 596 3.11 14.64 -16.72
C GLY A 596 4.32 15.31 -16.09
N THR A 597 4.43 15.30 -14.76
CA THR A 597 5.54 15.95 -14.04
C THR A 597 6.10 15.11 -12.89
N THR A 598 7.44 15.07 -12.82
CA THR A 598 8.26 14.75 -11.64
C THR A 598 8.21 13.30 -11.07
N VAL A 599 9.08 12.42 -11.59
CA VAL A 599 9.59 11.27 -10.81
C VAL A 599 11.10 11.18 -11.00
N GLY A 600 11.87 11.49 -9.94
CA GLY A 600 13.29 11.17 -9.87
C GLY A 600 13.46 9.71 -9.43
N ILE A 601 14.16 8.89 -10.21
CA ILE A 601 14.24 7.44 -9.96
C ILE A 601 15.59 7.09 -9.34
N THR A 602 15.60 6.81 -8.03
CA THR A 602 16.80 6.30 -7.34
C THR A 602 16.61 4.82 -6.95
N THR A 603 17.47 3.92 -7.44
CA THR A 603 17.44 2.49 -7.09
C THR A 603 18.74 2.02 -6.41
N THR A 604 18.60 1.25 -5.33
CA THR A 604 19.71 0.81 -4.45
C THR A 604 19.73 -0.72 -4.29
N GLY A 605 20.10 -1.39 -5.37
CA GLY A 605 20.24 -2.84 -5.53
C GLY A 605 20.62 -3.18 -6.98
N THR A 606 21.18 -4.37 -7.22
CA THR A 606 21.69 -4.81 -8.53
C THR A 606 20.59 -5.16 -9.56
N GLY A 607 19.38 -4.62 -9.40
CA GLY A 607 18.25 -4.84 -10.29
C GLY A 607 18.25 -3.80 -11.41
N ALA A 608 18.05 -4.23 -12.65
CA ALA A 608 17.90 -3.30 -13.77
C ALA A 608 16.58 -2.53 -13.68
N LEU A 609 16.63 -1.24 -14.01
CA LEU A 609 15.50 -0.35 -14.22
C LEU A 609 14.98 -0.50 -15.66
N THR A 610 13.90 -1.26 -15.83
CA THR A 610 13.24 -1.38 -17.15
C THR A 610 12.06 -0.41 -17.26
N LEU A 611 12.08 0.46 -18.27
CA LEU A 611 11.08 1.50 -18.54
C LEU A 611 10.23 1.10 -19.77
N THR A 612 8.99 0.63 -19.54
CA THR A 612 8.11 0.12 -20.60
C THR A 612 6.92 1.06 -20.84
N ASN A 613 7.06 2.00 -21.77
CA ASN A 613 6.06 3.03 -22.09
C ASN A 613 5.26 2.76 -23.38
N GLY A 614 3.93 2.86 -23.30
CA GLY A 614 3.05 2.81 -24.47
C GLY A 614 2.97 4.15 -25.22
N GLY A 615 2.72 5.24 -24.49
CA GLY A 615 2.83 6.62 -24.98
C GLY A 615 4.24 7.21 -24.78
N SER A 616 4.38 8.52 -24.96
CA SER A 616 5.65 9.22 -24.70
C SER A 616 6.05 9.10 -23.22
N LEU A 617 7.34 8.99 -22.95
CA LEU A 617 7.94 8.96 -21.62
C LEU A 617 8.73 10.24 -21.40
N ASP A 618 8.33 11.12 -20.48
CA ASP A 618 9.13 12.31 -20.14
C ASP A 618 9.96 12.09 -18.87
N LEU A 619 11.25 12.37 -18.96
CA LEU A 619 12.23 12.27 -17.88
C LEU A 619 12.54 13.67 -17.35
N ALA A 620 11.60 14.23 -16.59
CA ALA A 620 11.68 15.57 -15.99
C ALA A 620 12.52 15.66 -14.69
N ALA A 621 13.11 14.54 -14.24
CA ALA A 621 13.97 14.45 -13.07
C ALA A 621 15.12 13.42 -13.28
N ASP A 622 16.11 13.43 -12.39
CA ASP A 622 17.33 12.61 -12.51
C ASP A 622 17.08 11.12 -12.23
N ILE A 623 17.91 10.27 -12.84
CA ILE A 623 17.95 8.81 -12.63
C ILE A 623 19.31 8.42 -12.02
N SER A 624 19.27 7.70 -10.91
CA SER A 624 20.46 7.20 -10.21
C SER A 624 20.25 5.75 -9.81
N THR A 625 20.95 4.83 -10.47
CA THR A 625 20.69 3.38 -10.38
C THR A 625 21.97 2.60 -10.10
N THR A 626 21.79 1.42 -9.50
CA THR A 626 22.88 0.46 -9.22
C THR A 626 22.77 -0.82 -10.07
N GLY A 627 22.07 -0.69 -11.20
CA GLY A 627 21.86 -1.70 -12.24
C GLY A 627 21.54 -0.99 -13.57
N ALA A 628 21.36 -1.74 -14.66
CA ALA A 628 21.16 -1.15 -15.99
C ALA A 628 19.87 -0.33 -16.12
N VAL A 629 19.88 0.71 -16.96
CA VAL A 629 18.68 1.46 -17.37
C VAL A 629 18.33 1.07 -18.79
N THR A 630 17.12 0.55 -19.01
CA THR A 630 16.66 0.15 -20.36
C THR A 630 15.26 0.66 -20.63
N GLN A 631 15.11 1.57 -21.59
CA GLN A 631 13.82 1.91 -22.15
C GLN A 631 13.50 0.93 -23.29
N ASN A 632 12.44 0.14 -23.13
CA ASN A 632 12.03 -0.88 -24.10
C ASN A 632 10.58 -0.77 -24.58
N GLY A 633 9.90 0.33 -24.22
CA GLY A 633 8.53 0.61 -24.61
C GLY A 633 8.30 0.79 -26.11
N ALA A 634 7.06 1.08 -26.47
CA ALA A 634 6.65 1.41 -27.83
C ALA A 634 6.82 2.90 -28.17
N GLY A 635 6.60 3.78 -27.20
CA GLY A 635 6.61 5.24 -27.39
C GLY A 635 8.00 5.88 -27.28
N ALA A 636 8.11 7.11 -27.78
CA ALA A 636 9.31 7.94 -27.70
C ALA A 636 9.64 8.37 -26.27
N VAL A 637 10.82 8.97 -26.09
CA VAL A 637 11.33 9.52 -24.84
C VAL A 637 11.58 11.02 -25.00
N THR A 638 11.22 11.78 -23.97
CA THR A 638 11.61 13.17 -23.77
C THR A 638 12.48 13.24 -22.51
N ILE A 639 13.48 14.12 -22.47
CA ILE A 639 14.31 14.38 -21.28
C ILE A 639 14.25 15.87 -21.02
N THR A 640 13.64 16.27 -19.89
CA THR A 640 13.22 17.66 -19.69
C THR A 640 14.08 18.41 -18.66
N GLY A 641 14.70 19.50 -19.13
CA GLY A 641 15.65 20.33 -18.40
C GLY A 641 17.05 19.72 -18.24
N ALA A 642 17.87 20.32 -17.38
CA ALA A 642 19.18 19.77 -17.02
C ALA A 642 18.99 18.48 -16.21
N ARG A 643 19.51 17.36 -16.72
CA ARG A 643 19.24 16.01 -16.18
C ARG A 643 20.48 15.15 -16.10
N THR A 644 20.58 14.34 -15.05
CA THR A 644 21.57 13.27 -14.92
C THR A 644 20.91 11.89 -14.99
N ILE A 645 21.44 10.99 -15.81
CA ILE A 645 21.15 9.55 -15.78
C ILE A 645 22.45 8.84 -15.39
N SER A 646 22.41 7.99 -14.37
CA SER A 646 23.63 7.34 -13.85
C SER A 646 23.45 5.90 -13.41
N THR A 647 24.51 5.11 -13.64
CA THR A 647 24.64 3.68 -13.31
C THR A 647 26.01 3.39 -12.69
N THR A 648 26.17 2.23 -12.06
CA THR A 648 27.41 1.80 -11.41
C THR A 648 28.20 0.74 -12.20
N SER A 649 28.45 1.02 -13.49
CA SER A 649 29.05 0.17 -14.55
C SER A 649 28.06 -0.61 -15.42
N ASP A 650 26.77 -0.38 -15.27
CA ASP A 650 25.73 -1.01 -16.09
C ASP A 650 25.34 -0.15 -17.30
N ASN A 651 24.67 -0.74 -18.29
CA ASN A 651 24.27 -0.05 -19.51
C ASN A 651 23.17 1.01 -19.32
N VAL A 652 23.10 1.96 -20.25
CA VAL A 652 21.96 2.86 -20.47
C VAL A 652 21.51 2.73 -21.93
N ASP A 653 20.41 2.02 -22.16
CA ASP A 653 19.93 1.65 -23.50
C ASP A 653 18.53 2.22 -23.80
N PHE A 654 18.43 3.05 -24.84
CA PHE A 654 17.16 3.59 -25.36
C PHE A 654 16.77 2.90 -26.67
N LEU A 655 15.63 2.22 -26.70
CA LEU A 655 15.13 1.49 -27.88
C LEU A 655 14.25 2.35 -28.82
N ARG A 656 13.92 3.59 -28.43
CA ARG A 656 13.04 4.52 -29.16
C ARG A 656 13.63 5.92 -29.21
N ALA A 657 13.11 6.73 -30.15
CA ALA A 657 13.53 8.10 -30.37
C ALA A 657 13.56 8.91 -29.06
N VAL A 658 14.65 9.66 -28.83
CA VAL A 658 14.89 10.48 -27.65
C VAL A 658 14.92 11.96 -28.04
N THR A 659 14.25 12.80 -27.27
CA THR A 659 14.19 14.25 -27.48
C THR A 659 14.66 14.98 -26.22
N LEU A 660 15.68 15.82 -26.32
CA LEU A 660 16.16 16.67 -25.22
C LEU A 660 15.37 17.99 -25.25
N ASN A 661 14.71 18.33 -24.14
CA ASN A 661 13.71 19.40 -24.04
C ASN A 661 14.08 20.38 -22.92
N GLY A 662 14.76 21.48 -23.23
CA GLY A 662 15.18 22.44 -22.22
C GLY A 662 16.27 23.38 -22.73
N ALA A 663 15.86 24.43 -23.46
CA ALA A 663 16.76 25.36 -24.10
C ALA A 663 17.94 25.82 -23.22
N GLY A 664 19.18 25.54 -23.68
CA GLY A 664 20.41 25.88 -22.97
C GLY A 664 20.68 25.06 -21.70
N THR A 665 20.15 23.83 -21.61
CA THR A 665 20.47 22.87 -20.54
C THR A 665 21.21 21.65 -21.07
N THR A 666 21.96 21.00 -20.19
CA THR A 666 22.77 19.81 -20.50
C THR A 666 22.11 18.55 -19.94
N VAL A 667 22.01 17.51 -20.76
CA VAL A 667 21.70 16.15 -20.32
C VAL A 667 23.00 15.34 -20.20
N ALA A 668 23.22 14.76 -19.03
CA ALA A 668 24.41 13.97 -18.71
C ALA A 668 24.04 12.50 -18.50
N ILE A 669 24.73 11.59 -19.18
CA ILE A 669 24.64 10.14 -18.94
C ILE A 669 26.01 9.65 -18.47
N ASN A 670 26.07 9.05 -17.28
CA ASN A 670 27.32 8.64 -16.65
C ASN A 670 27.22 7.25 -16.01
N THR A 671 27.85 6.25 -16.63
CA THR A 671 27.85 4.87 -16.15
C THR A 671 29.02 4.54 -15.21
N THR A 672 29.85 5.53 -14.83
CA THR A 672 31.10 5.31 -14.07
C THR A 672 31.02 5.72 -12.60
N THR A 673 29.84 6.04 -12.05
CA THR A 673 29.72 6.71 -10.73
C THR A 673 30.25 5.90 -9.54
N ALA A 674 30.35 4.57 -9.67
CA ALA A 674 31.00 3.69 -8.69
C ALA A 674 31.79 2.52 -9.32
N GLY A 675 32.26 2.67 -10.57
CA GLY A 675 33.00 1.58 -11.25
C GLY A 675 33.54 1.95 -12.63
N THR A 676 33.87 0.94 -13.45
CA THR A 676 34.65 1.16 -14.69
C THR A 676 33.82 1.69 -15.86
N GLY A 677 32.50 1.48 -15.86
CA GLY A 677 31.59 2.00 -16.88
C GLY A 677 30.97 0.95 -17.79
N GLY A 678 29.65 1.06 -17.98
CA GLY A 678 28.82 0.30 -18.93
C GLY A 678 28.48 1.12 -20.18
N SER A 679 27.88 0.46 -21.18
CA SER A 679 27.66 1.07 -22.51
C SER A 679 26.46 2.02 -22.55
N ILE A 680 26.45 2.95 -23.49
CA ILE A 680 25.35 3.90 -23.72
C ILE A 680 24.86 3.77 -25.17
N THR A 681 23.60 3.36 -25.36
CA THR A 681 23.04 3.06 -26.69
C THR A 681 21.79 3.87 -26.99
N PHE A 682 21.79 4.55 -28.14
CA PHE A 682 20.60 5.13 -28.77
C PHE A 682 20.26 4.34 -30.03
N GLN A 683 19.20 3.53 -29.98
CA GLN A 683 18.78 2.64 -31.08
C GLN A 683 17.87 3.30 -32.14
N ASP A 684 17.59 4.59 -31.99
CA ASP A 684 16.68 5.38 -32.82
C ASP A 684 17.17 6.85 -32.80
N THR A 685 16.41 7.80 -33.34
CA THR A 685 16.84 9.20 -33.46
C THR A 685 17.04 9.89 -32.10
N LEU A 686 18.03 10.79 -32.01
CA LEU A 686 18.29 11.61 -30.81
C LEU A 686 18.32 13.09 -31.20
N ASN A 687 17.39 13.90 -30.69
CA ASN A 687 17.14 15.27 -31.18
C ASN A 687 17.03 16.30 -30.05
N ALA A 688 17.30 17.57 -30.39
CA ALA A 688 16.94 18.73 -29.59
C ALA A 688 15.45 19.10 -29.77
N THR A 689 14.89 19.91 -28.86
CA THR A 689 13.68 20.71 -29.16
C THR A 689 14.04 22.10 -29.67
N THR A 690 15.17 22.64 -29.24
CA THR A 690 15.59 24.02 -29.51
C THR A 690 16.78 24.02 -30.47
N ALA A 691 16.78 24.90 -31.47
CA ALA A 691 17.89 25.04 -32.41
C ALA A 691 18.65 26.36 -32.20
N GLY A 692 19.98 26.34 -32.43
CA GLY A 692 20.85 27.52 -32.34
C GLY A 692 21.60 27.62 -31.01
N ALA A 693 21.89 28.84 -30.57
CA ALA A 693 22.76 29.12 -29.40
C ALA A 693 22.17 28.71 -28.03
N THR A 694 20.96 28.16 -28.00
CA THR A 694 20.31 27.58 -26.81
C THR A 694 19.75 26.19 -27.12
N ALA A 695 20.36 25.45 -28.04
CA ALA A 695 20.06 24.03 -28.22
C ALA A 695 20.44 23.21 -26.98
N GLU A 696 19.88 22.01 -26.84
CA GLU A 696 20.14 21.13 -25.70
C GLU A 696 21.48 20.39 -25.83
N ASP A 697 22.35 20.51 -24.82
CA ASP A 697 23.69 19.89 -24.78
C ASP A 697 23.63 18.43 -24.29
N LEU A 698 24.63 17.63 -24.67
CA LEU A 698 24.72 16.22 -24.29
C LEU A 698 26.13 15.84 -23.82
N THR A 699 26.25 15.29 -22.60
CA THR A 699 27.51 14.74 -22.07
C THR A 699 27.37 13.25 -21.79
N LEU A 700 28.21 12.42 -22.42
CA LEU A 700 28.19 10.96 -22.28
C LEU A 700 29.51 10.43 -21.69
N THR A 701 29.41 9.62 -20.64
CA THR A 701 30.54 8.99 -19.95
C THR A 701 30.28 7.49 -19.79
N ALA A 702 30.84 6.69 -20.70
CA ALA A 702 30.71 5.23 -20.72
C ALA A 702 31.91 4.49 -20.11
N GLY A 703 33.05 5.16 -19.91
CA GLY A 703 34.24 4.55 -19.30
C GLY A 703 34.79 3.38 -20.12
N THR A 704 34.69 2.16 -19.59
CA THR A 704 35.02 0.91 -20.30
C THR A 704 33.94 0.43 -21.27
N GLY A 705 32.72 0.96 -21.19
CA GLY A 705 31.64 0.67 -22.13
C GLY A 705 31.73 1.45 -23.44
N ASP A 706 30.96 1.03 -24.43
CA ASP A 706 30.90 1.67 -25.74
C ASP A 706 29.78 2.73 -25.81
N ILE A 707 29.93 3.74 -26.65
CA ILE A 707 28.86 4.70 -26.99
C ILE A 707 28.38 4.43 -28.41
N THR A 708 27.10 4.13 -28.60
CA THR A 708 26.55 3.79 -29.92
C THR A 708 25.30 4.59 -30.25
N PHE A 709 25.33 5.28 -31.39
CA PHE A 709 24.17 5.89 -32.04
C PHE A 709 23.88 5.12 -33.34
N THR A 710 22.70 4.53 -33.44
CA THR A 710 22.28 3.83 -34.68
C THR A 710 21.37 4.70 -35.54
N GLY A 711 20.43 5.43 -34.92
CA GLY A 711 19.57 6.40 -35.59
C GLY A 711 20.28 7.72 -35.91
N ALA A 712 19.54 8.62 -36.58
CA ALA A 712 20.03 9.96 -36.87
C ALA A 712 20.07 10.82 -35.60
N VAL A 713 21.21 11.47 -35.36
CA VAL A 713 21.39 12.42 -34.26
C VAL A 713 21.26 13.83 -34.80
N GLY A 714 20.41 14.66 -34.17
CA GLY A 714 20.33 16.09 -34.46
C GLY A 714 19.49 16.47 -35.67
N THR A 715 18.40 15.76 -35.99
CA THR A 715 17.47 16.22 -37.05
C THR A 715 16.87 17.58 -36.70
N THR A 716 16.63 17.81 -35.40
CA THR A 716 16.79 19.13 -34.78
C THR A 716 18.16 19.14 -34.11
N ARG A 717 19.07 19.99 -34.60
CA ARG A 717 20.50 20.01 -34.22
C ARG A 717 20.70 20.17 -32.70
N LEU A 718 21.52 19.28 -32.11
CA LEU A 718 21.90 19.36 -30.68
C LEU A 718 22.81 20.56 -30.39
N GLY A 719 22.97 20.89 -29.10
CA GLY A 719 24.00 21.80 -28.59
C GLY A 719 25.40 21.18 -28.67
N ASP A 720 26.22 21.43 -27.66
CA ASP A 720 27.55 20.83 -27.56
C ASP A 720 27.44 19.35 -27.14
N VAL A 721 28.02 18.45 -27.95
CA VAL A 721 28.07 17.01 -27.63
C VAL A 721 29.47 16.62 -27.16
N THR A 722 29.57 16.28 -25.88
CA THR A 722 30.81 15.84 -25.22
C THR A 722 30.77 14.34 -24.94
N LEU A 723 31.66 13.60 -25.61
CA LEU A 723 31.95 12.19 -25.34
C LEU A 723 33.15 12.14 -24.39
N ALA A 724 32.88 12.14 -23.08
CA ALA A 724 33.89 12.32 -22.04
C ALA A 724 34.85 11.12 -21.96
N SER A 725 34.30 9.91 -21.99
CA SER A 725 35.06 8.65 -22.11
C SER A 725 34.18 7.53 -22.66
N ALA A 726 34.81 6.63 -23.42
CA ALA A 726 34.24 5.37 -23.89
C ALA A 726 35.36 4.42 -24.28
N ASN A 727 35.04 3.15 -24.50
CA ASN A 727 35.91 2.24 -25.22
C ASN A 727 35.80 2.49 -26.73
N ASN A 728 34.73 2.03 -27.40
CA ASN A 728 34.40 2.41 -28.77
C ASN A 728 33.36 3.55 -28.80
N VAL A 729 33.35 4.31 -29.91
CA VAL A 729 32.28 5.26 -30.25
C VAL A 729 31.81 4.93 -31.66
N THR A 730 30.53 4.64 -31.85
CA THR A 730 29.97 4.33 -33.17
C THR A 730 28.81 5.26 -33.51
N VAL A 731 28.92 5.99 -34.61
CA VAL A 731 27.86 6.81 -35.21
C VAL A 731 27.46 6.17 -36.53
N SER A 732 26.25 5.62 -36.61
CA SER A 732 25.82 4.78 -37.74
C SER A 732 25.05 5.54 -38.83
N SER A 733 24.57 6.74 -38.51
CA SER A 733 23.74 7.59 -39.37
C SER A 733 24.19 9.06 -39.25
N THR A 734 23.45 10.00 -39.86
CA THR A 734 23.78 11.44 -39.81
C THR A 734 23.83 11.97 -38.38
N PHE A 735 24.78 12.87 -38.09
CA PHE A 735 24.99 13.46 -36.78
C PHE A 735 25.16 14.97 -36.89
N ALA A 736 24.26 15.76 -36.29
CA ALA A 736 24.32 17.22 -36.31
C ALA A 736 24.30 17.83 -34.89
N ALA A 737 25.32 18.62 -34.57
CA ALA A 737 25.50 19.29 -33.27
C ALA A 737 26.01 20.72 -33.44
N ALA A 738 26.13 21.48 -32.35
CA ALA A 738 26.88 22.73 -32.34
C ALA A 738 28.39 22.45 -32.44
N THR A 739 28.90 21.60 -31.55
CA THR A 739 30.26 21.01 -31.59
C THR A 739 30.24 19.52 -31.25
N LEU A 740 31.31 18.81 -31.61
CA LEU A 740 31.53 17.42 -31.21
C LEU A 740 32.91 17.25 -30.60
N THR A 741 32.97 17.04 -29.29
CA THR A 741 34.22 16.82 -28.55
C THR A 741 34.28 15.41 -27.97
N GLN A 742 35.26 14.61 -28.39
CA GLN A 742 35.66 13.41 -27.66
C GLN A 742 36.91 13.71 -26.83
N SER A 743 36.82 13.50 -25.52
CA SER A 743 37.91 13.79 -24.57
C SER A 743 38.81 12.59 -24.27
N ALA A 744 38.27 11.37 -24.37
CA ALA A 744 39.03 10.12 -24.26
C ALA A 744 38.37 8.97 -25.05
N GLY A 745 39.18 7.98 -25.45
CA GLY A 745 38.72 6.74 -26.08
C GLY A 745 39.82 5.67 -26.13
N THR A 746 39.54 4.44 -25.70
CA THR A 746 40.55 3.34 -25.70
C THR A 746 40.48 2.43 -26.93
N GLY A 747 39.31 2.29 -27.53
CA GLY A 747 39.04 1.47 -28.71
C GLY A 747 39.00 2.28 -30.00
N THR A 748 37.94 2.13 -30.79
CA THR A 748 37.77 2.79 -32.08
C THR A 748 36.61 3.76 -32.07
N THR A 749 36.85 4.99 -32.53
CA THR A 749 35.81 5.97 -32.88
C THR A 749 35.51 5.85 -34.37
N ALA A 750 34.27 5.52 -34.74
CA ALA A 750 33.84 5.25 -36.11
C ALA A 750 32.62 6.10 -36.51
N PHE A 751 32.76 6.91 -37.56
CA PHE A 751 31.68 7.72 -38.14
C PHE A 751 31.26 7.14 -39.50
N ASN A 752 30.15 6.39 -39.50
CA ASN A 752 29.59 5.72 -40.68
C ASN A 752 28.50 6.54 -41.39
N GLY A 753 27.93 7.53 -40.70
CA GLY A 753 27.10 8.58 -41.31
C GLY A 753 27.75 9.96 -41.17
N ALA A 754 27.30 10.91 -41.99
CA ALA A 754 27.94 12.23 -42.10
C ALA A 754 27.77 13.05 -40.82
N VAL A 755 28.82 13.79 -40.44
CA VAL A 755 28.87 14.62 -39.23
C VAL A 755 28.89 16.10 -39.62
N ASP A 756 28.05 16.90 -38.98
CA ASP A 756 27.89 18.33 -39.22
C ASP A 756 27.96 19.10 -37.89
N THR A 757 28.90 20.05 -37.77
CA THR A 757 29.01 20.97 -36.61
C THR A 757 29.08 22.42 -37.05
N ASN A 758 28.29 23.31 -36.45
CA ASN A 758 28.13 24.69 -36.92
C ASN A 758 28.58 25.80 -35.94
N ALA A 759 29.34 25.45 -34.89
CA ALA A 759 29.94 26.42 -33.97
C ALA A 759 31.48 26.33 -33.96
N VAL A 760 32.13 27.42 -33.48
CA VAL A 760 33.60 27.62 -33.45
C VAL A 760 34.43 26.53 -32.76
N GLY A 761 33.84 25.65 -31.95
CA GLY A 761 34.56 24.50 -31.38
C GLY A 761 34.75 23.34 -32.37
N GLY A 762 33.94 23.26 -33.43
CA GLY A 762 34.05 22.27 -34.50
C GLY A 762 34.01 20.81 -34.01
N ILE A 763 34.96 20.01 -34.51
CA ILE A 763 35.11 18.58 -34.23
C ILE A 763 36.48 18.32 -33.63
N ARG A 764 36.53 17.81 -32.39
CA ARG A 764 37.79 17.55 -31.66
C ARG A 764 37.80 16.14 -31.08
N LEU A 765 38.58 15.25 -31.70
CA LEU A 765 38.53 13.81 -31.42
C LEU A 765 39.80 13.32 -30.71
N THR A 766 39.70 12.96 -29.43
CA THR A 766 40.80 12.36 -28.65
C THR A 766 40.50 10.89 -28.33
N GLY A 767 41.33 9.97 -28.84
CA GLY A 767 41.14 8.53 -28.65
C GLY A 767 42.24 7.69 -29.29
N ASN A 768 42.06 6.36 -29.28
CA ASN A 768 43.04 5.43 -29.84
C ASN A 768 42.95 5.32 -31.37
N ASN A 769 42.05 4.50 -31.92
CA ASN A 769 41.80 4.43 -33.36
C ASN A 769 40.65 5.36 -33.77
N GLN A 770 40.74 5.97 -34.94
CA GLN A 770 39.73 6.90 -35.47
C GLN A 770 39.46 6.58 -36.93
N THR A 771 38.20 6.32 -37.29
CA THR A 771 37.79 5.90 -38.64
C THR A 771 36.63 6.76 -39.15
N LEU A 772 36.84 7.40 -40.29
CA LEU A 772 35.87 8.26 -40.95
C LEU A 772 35.37 7.60 -42.23
N ASN A 773 34.16 7.05 -42.22
CA ASN A 773 33.53 6.35 -43.34
C ASN A 773 32.49 7.21 -44.10
N ALA A 774 32.10 8.36 -43.56
CA ALA A 774 31.25 9.36 -44.20
C ALA A 774 31.79 10.78 -43.96
N THR A 775 31.30 11.78 -44.69
CA THR A 775 31.89 13.14 -44.70
C THR A 775 31.83 13.85 -43.32
N LEU A 776 32.91 14.52 -42.93
CA LEU A 776 32.85 15.57 -41.89
C LEU A 776 32.59 16.93 -42.54
N THR A 777 31.68 17.71 -41.96
CA THR A 777 31.43 19.11 -42.31
C THR A 777 31.51 19.99 -41.06
N THR A 778 32.27 21.07 -41.13
CA THR A 778 32.22 22.13 -40.11
C THR A 778 31.92 23.48 -40.75
N THR A 779 31.24 24.36 -40.02
CA THR A 779 31.02 25.76 -40.41
C THR A 779 31.40 26.71 -39.27
N THR A 780 31.40 28.01 -39.57
CA THR A 780 31.49 29.09 -38.58
C THR A 780 32.84 29.12 -37.85
N GLY A 781 33.95 28.89 -38.56
CA GLY A 781 35.30 28.86 -37.97
C GLY A 781 35.68 27.54 -37.28
N GLY A 782 34.80 26.53 -37.25
CA GLY A 782 35.00 25.31 -36.48
C GLY A 782 36.12 24.42 -37.04
N PRO A 783 37.18 24.08 -36.27
CA PRO A 783 38.28 23.23 -36.75
C PRO A 783 37.92 21.73 -36.74
N VAL A 784 38.75 20.90 -37.37
CA VAL A 784 38.72 19.42 -37.27
C VAL A 784 40.06 18.91 -36.74
N THR A 785 40.09 18.46 -35.48
CA THR A 785 41.32 17.99 -34.83
C THR A 785 41.26 16.49 -34.51
N PHE A 786 42.24 15.74 -35.00
CA PHE A 786 42.44 14.31 -34.76
C PHE A 786 43.63 14.08 -33.82
N THR A 787 43.36 13.73 -32.56
CA THR A 787 44.34 13.32 -31.54
C THR A 787 44.28 11.80 -31.36
N ASN A 788 44.68 11.07 -32.41
CA ASN A 788 44.70 9.61 -32.47
C ASN A 788 45.98 9.02 -31.84
N ALA A 789 45.85 8.10 -30.89
CA ALA A 789 47.00 7.37 -30.35
C ALA A 789 47.45 6.23 -31.29
N GLY A 790 46.47 5.54 -31.87
CA GLY A 790 46.60 4.51 -32.91
C GLY A 790 46.31 5.07 -34.30
N LEU A 791 45.69 4.30 -35.19
CA LEU A 791 45.51 4.67 -36.60
C LEU A 791 44.35 5.65 -36.80
N LEU A 792 44.62 6.77 -37.49
CA LEU A 792 43.58 7.58 -38.14
C LEU A 792 43.34 7.04 -39.56
N THR A 793 42.07 6.81 -39.92
CA THR A 793 41.65 6.25 -41.21
C THR A 793 40.59 7.15 -41.84
N LEU A 794 40.93 7.82 -42.94
CA LEU A 794 40.05 8.74 -43.68
C LEU A 794 39.52 8.04 -44.95
N ASN A 795 38.36 7.38 -44.83
CA ASN A 795 37.64 6.71 -45.91
C ASN A 795 36.56 7.60 -46.55
N ALA A 796 36.46 8.87 -46.14
CA ALA A 796 35.55 9.88 -46.69
C ALA A 796 36.17 11.29 -46.62
N ASN A 797 35.44 12.28 -47.14
CA ASN A 797 35.92 13.66 -47.27
C ASN A 797 35.85 14.43 -45.95
N VAL A 798 36.66 15.50 -45.84
CA VAL A 798 36.62 16.46 -44.74
C VAL A 798 36.46 17.85 -45.34
N THR A 799 35.36 18.54 -45.02
CA THR A 799 35.10 19.92 -45.45
C THR A 799 34.98 20.78 -44.20
N SER A 800 36.01 21.58 -43.92
CA SER A 800 36.12 22.32 -42.67
C SER A 800 36.15 23.83 -42.92
N ASP A 801 35.39 24.60 -42.16
CA ASP A 801 35.49 26.06 -42.10
C ASP A 801 36.53 26.53 -41.07
N GLY A 802 37.50 25.68 -40.76
CA GLY A 802 38.60 25.92 -39.82
C GLY A 802 39.76 24.97 -40.09
N ALA A 803 40.79 25.01 -39.25
CA ALA A 803 42.00 24.20 -39.44
C ALA A 803 41.74 22.69 -39.30
N VAL A 804 42.34 21.90 -40.19
CA VAL A 804 42.34 20.42 -40.11
C VAL A 804 43.70 19.97 -39.59
N THR A 805 43.75 19.33 -38.43
CA THR A 805 45.02 18.99 -37.77
C THR A 805 45.03 17.58 -37.22
N GLN A 806 46.00 16.77 -37.63
CA GLN A 806 46.34 15.49 -37.02
C GLN A 806 47.53 15.69 -36.09
N ASN A 807 47.29 15.69 -34.78
CA ASN A 807 48.31 15.95 -33.74
C ASN A 807 48.56 14.77 -32.79
N GLY A 808 47.97 13.60 -33.08
CA GLY A 808 48.11 12.38 -32.31
C GLY A 808 49.52 11.78 -32.30
N THR A 809 49.67 10.59 -31.71
CA THR A 809 50.94 9.83 -31.75
C THR A 809 51.00 8.85 -32.91
N GLY A 810 49.86 8.33 -33.38
CA GLY A 810 49.79 7.33 -34.43
C GLY A 810 49.68 7.93 -35.85
N ALA A 811 49.92 7.08 -36.85
CA ALA A 811 49.88 7.44 -38.26
C ALA A 811 48.45 7.73 -38.76
N ALA A 812 48.36 8.30 -39.96
CA ALA A 812 47.13 8.48 -40.70
C ALA A 812 47.16 7.71 -42.03
N THR A 813 46.02 7.20 -42.49
CA THR A 813 45.83 6.70 -43.85
C THR A 813 44.60 7.33 -44.48
N ILE A 814 44.69 7.62 -45.78
CA ILE A 814 43.61 8.24 -46.57
C ILE A 814 43.28 7.28 -47.71
N THR A 815 42.02 6.81 -47.79
CA THR A 815 41.68 5.69 -48.68
C THR A 815 40.80 6.06 -49.86
N GLY A 816 41.16 5.57 -51.05
CA GLY A 816 40.49 5.90 -52.30
C GLY A 816 40.58 7.40 -52.65
N ALA A 817 39.68 7.87 -53.53
CA ALA A 817 39.67 9.26 -53.96
C ALA A 817 38.99 10.17 -52.93
N ARG A 818 39.73 11.13 -52.36
CA ARG A 818 39.30 11.92 -51.19
C ARG A 818 39.66 13.38 -51.28
N THR A 819 38.82 14.25 -50.71
CA THR A 819 39.07 15.68 -50.59
C THR A 819 39.13 16.10 -49.12
N ILE A 820 40.20 16.80 -48.73
CA ILE A 820 40.25 17.62 -47.51
C ILE A 820 40.19 19.08 -47.98
N SER A 821 39.19 19.84 -47.55
CA SER A 821 39.01 21.23 -47.98
C SER A 821 38.85 22.20 -46.80
N THR A 822 39.53 23.35 -46.87
CA THR A 822 39.44 24.42 -45.87
C THR A 822 39.21 25.80 -46.50
N THR A 823 38.73 26.74 -45.69
CA THR A 823 38.28 28.08 -46.10
C THR A 823 39.35 29.17 -45.99
N SER A 824 40.62 28.78 -46.18
CA SER A 824 41.91 29.49 -45.94
C SER A 824 42.65 29.08 -44.67
N ASP A 825 42.14 28.11 -43.92
CA ASP A 825 42.84 27.54 -42.78
C ASP A 825 43.87 26.47 -43.14
N ALA A 826 44.78 26.20 -42.22
CA ALA A 826 45.85 25.22 -42.41
C ALA A 826 45.35 23.76 -42.38
N VAL A 827 46.07 22.90 -43.10
CA VAL A 827 45.95 21.44 -43.03
C VAL A 827 47.30 20.87 -42.61
N ASP A 828 47.39 20.23 -41.44
CA ASP A 828 48.66 19.80 -40.83
C ASP A 828 48.61 18.35 -40.33
N PHE A 829 49.57 17.54 -40.77
CA PHE A 829 49.78 16.16 -40.34
C PHE A 829 51.12 16.02 -39.62
N LEU A 830 51.08 15.84 -38.28
CA LEU A 830 52.28 15.69 -37.46
C LEU A 830 52.92 14.29 -37.58
N ARG A 831 52.19 13.29 -38.07
CA ARG A 831 52.62 11.88 -38.18
C ARG A 831 52.65 11.39 -39.62
N ALA A 832 53.17 10.18 -39.82
CA ALA A 832 53.27 9.55 -41.12
C ALA A 832 51.88 9.41 -41.77
N VAL A 833 51.79 9.71 -43.06
CA VAL A 833 50.56 9.65 -43.85
C VAL A 833 50.74 8.63 -44.98
N THR A 834 49.77 7.72 -45.12
CA THR A 834 49.77 6.72 -46.20
C THR A 834 48.53 6.85 -47.07
N LEU A 835 48.71 7.22 -48.33
CA LEU A 835 47.66 7.24 -49.35
C LEU A 835 47.43 5.80 -49.81
N ASN A 836 46.18 5.31 -49.74
CA ASN A 836 45.85 3.89 -49.74
C ASN A 836 44.62 3.60 -50.61
N GLY A 837 44.84 3.42 -51.91
CA GLY A 837 43.77 3.21 -52.87
C GLY A 837 44.28 3.33 -54.30
N ALA A 838 44.93 2.27 -54.79
CA ALA A 838 45.57 2.20 -56.10
C ALA A 838 44.74 2.88 -57.22
N GLY A 839 45.38 3.81 -57.94
CA GLY A 839 44.77 4.60 -59.02
C GLY A 839 43.79 5.69 -58.57
N SER A 840 43.79 6.06 -57.28
CA SER A 840 42.97 7.15 -56.74
C SER A 840 43.78 8.41 -56.48
N ALA A 841 43.13 9.56 -56.64
CA ALA A 841 43.69 10.87 -56.30
C ALA A 841 43.17 11.39 -54.95
N VAL A 842 44.09 11.79 -54.08
CA VAL A 842 43.79 12.56 -52.86
C VAL A 842 44.03 14.04 -53.15
N ALA A 843 43.08 14.90 -52.80
CA ALA A 843 43.18 16.34 -52.96
C ALA A 843 43.09 17.07 -51.61
N ILE A 844 43.99 18.02 -51.37
CA ILE A 844 43.91 18.96 -50.25
C ILE A 844 43.78 20.37 -50.82
N ASN A 845 42.68 21.05 -50.53
CA ASN A 845 42.36 22.36 -51.10
C ASN A 845 41.94 23.37 -50.03
N THR A 846 42.83 24.31 -49.71
CA THR A 846 42.58 25.33 -48.68
C THR A 846 41.99 26.63 -49.22
N THR A 847 41.56 26.67 -50.49
CA THR A 847 41.09 27.90 -51.16
C THR A 847 39.59 27.88 -51.49
N THR A 848 38.75 27.12 -50.75
CA THR A 848 37.32 27.00 -51.13
C THR A 848 36.50 28.27 -50.95
N SER A 849 36.98 29.24 -50.18
CA SER A 849 36.34 30.57 -50.01
C SER A 849 37.31 31.71 -49.67
N GLY A 850 38.60 31.59 -50.00
CA GLY A 850 39.60 32.63 -49.72
C GLY A 850 40.98 32.37 -50.32
N THR A 851 42.01 33.06 -49.81
CA THR A 851 43.35 33.12 -50.43
C THR A 851 44.25 31.91 -50.18
N GLY A 852 43.86 31.02 -49.25
CA GLY A 852 44.55 29.75 -48.99
C GLY A 852 45.39 29.71 -47.72
N GLY A 853 45.27 28.59 -47.01
CA GLY A 853 46.06 28.23 -45.83
C GLY A 853 47.14 27.19 -46.13
N SER A 854 48.15 27.11 -45.27
CA SER A 854 49.31 26.23 -45.47
C SER A 854 48.97 24.74 -45.33
N ILE A 855 49.59 23.91 -46.16
CA ILE A 855 49.47 22.44 -46.12
C ILE A 855 50.81 21.85 -45.67
N THR A 856 50.82 21.11 -44.55
CA THR A 856 52.05 20.63 -43.92
C THR A 856 52.00 19.12 -43.64
N PHE A 857 53.08 18.43 -44.03
CA PHE A 857 53.36 17.04 -43.68
C PHE A 857 54.68 16.99 -42.90
N GLN A 858 54.60 16.74 -41.59
CA GLN A 858 55.76 16.79 -40.68
C GLN A 858 56.51 15.44 -40.54
N SER A 859 56.11 14.44 -41.33
CA SER A 859 56.65 13.08 -41.29
C SER A 859 56.68 12.48 -42.70
N THR A 860 56.78 11.15 -42.84
CA THR A 860 56.74 10.53 -44.17
C THR A 860 55.35 10.62 -44.81
N LEU A 861 55.33 10.67 -46.13
CA LEU A 861 54.11 10.66 -46.95
C LEU A 861 54.30 9.66 -48.09
N ASP A 862 53.55 8.57 -48.05
CA ASP A 862 53.82 7.37 -48.85
C ASP A 862 52.55 6.85 -49.56
N ALA A 863 52.73 6.18 -50.70
CA ALA A 863 51.70 5.38 -51.35
C ALA A 863 51.60 3.97 -50.73
N THR A 864 50.52 3.21 -50.99
CA THR A 864 50.53 1.76 -50.73
C THR A 864 50.96 0.93 -51.93
N THR A 865 50.79 1.47 -53.15
CA THR A 865 51.15 0.75 -54.38
C THR A 865 52.17 1.52 -55.20
N ALA A 866 53.09 0.80 -55.85
CA ALA A 866 54.14 1.39 -56.69
C ALA A 866 53.95 0.96 -58.15
N GLY A 867 54.03 1.91 -59.08
CA GLY A 867 53.87 1.69 -60.52
C GLY A 867 52.80 2.57 -61.13
N ALA A 868 52.18 2.12 -62.22
CA ALA A 868 51.17 2.88 -62.97
C ALA A 868 49.81 3.04 -62.25
N THR A 869 49.68 2.55 -61.02
CA THR A 869 48.50 2.71 -60.15
C THR A 869 48.86 3.30 -58.80
N ALA A 870 50.04 3.91 -58.65
CA ALA A 870 50.40 4.59 -57.41
C ALA A 870 49.44 5.76 -57.12
N GLU A 871 49.23 6.06 -55.84
CA GLU A 871 48.23 7.05 -55.41
C GLU A 871 48.64 8.49 -55.72
N ASP A 872 47.78 9.23 -56.45
CA ASP A 872 48.00 10.61 -56.89
C ASP A 872 47.70 11.62 -55.75
N LEU A 873 48.34 12.79 -55.80
CA LEU A 873 48.18 13.83 -54.78
C LEU A 873 48.08 15.24 -55.39
N THR A 874 46.97 15.93 -55.18
CA THR A 874 46.78 17.34 -55.58
C THR A 874 46.73 18.25 -54.35
N LEU A 875 47.59 19.27 -54.28
CA LEU A 875 47.67 20.21 -53.17
C LEU A 875 47.45 21.66 -53.65
N THR A 876 46.51 22.37 -53.02
CA THR A 876 46.13 23.75 -53.34
C THR A 876 46.19 24.58 -52.05
N ALA A 877 47.32 25.26 -51.82
CA ALA A 877 47.55 26.14 -50.67
C ALA A 877 47.31 27.64 -50.98
N GLY A 878 46.97 27.96 -52.23
CA GLY A 878 46.59 29.32 -52.66
C GLY A 878 47.77 30.26 -52.86
N THR A 879 47.53 31.56 -52.64
CA THR A 879 48.54 32.62 -52.77
C THR A 879 49.17 33.02 -51.45
N THR A 880 48.56 32.63 -50.31
CA THR A 880 49.03 32.93 -48.95
C THR A 880 49.56 31.71 -48.19
N GLY A 881 49.07 30.50 -48.46
CA GLY A 881 49.52 29.28 -47.80
C GLY A 881 50.77 28.66 -48.42
N ASP A 882 51.67 28.15 -47.57
CA ASP A 882 52.86 27.40 -47.99
C ASP A 882 52.56 25.88 -48.03
N ILE A 883 53.22 25.14 -48.92
CA ILE A 883 53.22 23.67 -48.92
C ILE A 883 54.56 23.19 -48.34
N THR A 884 54.54 22.45 -47.25
CA THR A 884 55.76 21.99 -46.55
C THR A 884 55.77 20.48 -46.31
N PHE A 885 56.83 19.82 -46.75
CA PHE A 885 57.16 18.44 -46.43
C PHE A 885 58.47 18.41 -45.65
N THR A 886 58.46 17.95 -44.39
CA THR A 886 59.68 17.84 -43.58
C THR A 886 60.29 16.43 -43.62
N GLY A 887 59.46 15.39 -43.67
CA GLY A 887 59.89 14.01 -43.85
C GLY A 887 60.15 13.63 -45.31
N ALA A 888 60.46 12.36 -45.53
CA ALA A 888 60.64 11.80 -46.87
C ALA A 888 59.28 11.55 -47.54
N VAL A 889 59.15 11.95 -48.81
CA VAL A 889 57.94 11.73 -49.61
C VAL A 889 58.22 10.60 -50.60
N GLY A 890 57.34 9.60 -50.64
CA GLY A 890 57.39 8.51 -51.60
C GLY A 890 58.44 7.44 -51.34
N THR A 891 58.68 7.06 -50.07
CA THR A 891 59.52 5.88 -49.77
C THR A 891 58.91 4.61 -50.37
N THR A 892 57.57 4.55 -50.39
CA THR A 892 56.81 3.90 -51.48
C THR A 892 56.29 5.01 -52.40
N ARG A 893 56.82 5.04 -53.64
CA ARG A 893 56.66 6.13 -54.62
C ARG A 893 55.21 6.50 -54.87
N LEU A 894 54.89 7.80 -54.77
CA LEU A 894 53.57 8.36 -55.09
C LEU A 894 53.27 8.31 -56.60
N GLY A 895 51.99 8.47 -56.96
CA GLY A 895 51.55 8.75 -58.33
C GLY A 895 51.95 10.15 -58.80
N ASP A 896 51.09 10.81 -59.57
CA ASP A 896 51.30 12.18 -60.01
C ASP A 896 51.03 13.16 -58.85
N VAL A 897 52.06 13.94 -58.49
CA VAL A 897 51.95 14.97 -57.45
C VAL A 897 51.79 16.34 -58.09
N THR A 898 50.60 16.91 -57.97
CA THR A 898 50.23 18.22 -58.51
C THR A 898 50.16 19.28 -57.40
N LEU A 899 51.06 20.26 -57.43
CA LEU A 899 51.02 21.44 -56.59
C LEU A 899 50.27 22.54 -57.37
N ALA A 900 48.95 22.57 -57.22
CA ALA A 900 48.06 23.42 -58.01
C ALA A 900 48.30 24.91 -57.73
N SER A 901 48.50 25.29 -56.46
CA SER A 901 48.95 26.62 -56.06
C SER A 901 49.61 26.60 -54.68
N ALA A 902 50.58 27.49 -54.46
CA ALA A 902 51.19 27.76 -53.16
C ALA A 902 51.88 29.14 -53.14
N ASN A 903 52.09 29.68 -51.95
CA ASN A 903 53.07 30.74 -51.72
C ASN A 903 54.49 30.16 -51.90
N ASN A 904 55.01 29.45 -50.91
CA ASN A 904 56.26 28.67 -51.03
C ASN A 904 55.99 27.17 -51.05
N VAL A 905 56.92 26.43 -51.65
CA VAL A 905 56.97 24.97 -51.58
C VAL A 905 58.31 24.57 -50.98
N THR A 906 58.30 23.88 -49.83
CA THR A 906 59.51 23.43 -49.14
C THR A 906 59.51 21.92 -48.99
N VAL A 907 60.48 21.24 -49.63
CA VAL A 907 60.72 19.81 -49.48
C VAL A 907 62.07 19.62 -48.79
N SER A 908 62.03 19.12 -47.55
CA SER A 908 63.20 19.10 -46.67
C SER A 908 64.06 17.84 -46.78
N SER A 909 63.53 16.78 -47.39
CA SER A 909 64.11 15.44 -47.49
C SER A 909 64.03 14.91 -48.92
N ALA A 910 64.20 13.60 -49.11
CA ALA A 910 63.99 12.93 -50.39
C ALA A 910 62.51 12.97 -50.83
N PHE A 911 62.29 13.00 -52.14
CA PHE A 911 60.97 13.08 -52.77
C PHE A 911 60.89 12.17 -54.00
N ALA A 912 59.97 11.21 -54.02
CA ALA A 912 59.76 10.29 -55.13
C ALA A 912 58.29 10.20 -55.55
N ALA A 913 58.02 10.46 -56.83
CA ALA A 913 56.68 10.44 -57.44
C ALA A 913 56.73 9.85 -58.86
N ALA A 914 55.57 9.71 -59.51
CA ALA A 914 55.50 9.41 -60.95
C ALA A 914 55.90 10.65 -61.75
N THR A 915 55.19 11.76 -61.55
CA THR A 915 55.59 13.12 -61.94
C THR A 915 55.45 14.11 -60.78
N LEU A 916 56.07 15.28 -60.91
CA LEU A 916 55.88 16.41 -60.01
C LEU A 916 55.56 17.68 -60.82
N THR A 917 54.33 18.17 -60.71
CA THR A 917 53.82 19.33 -61.48
C THR A 917 53.38 20.46 -60.56
N GLN A 918 54.08 21.59 -60.56
CA GLN A 918 53.59 22.84 -59.95
C GLN A 918 52.94 23.70 -61.03
N SER A 919 51.64 23.96 -60.88
CA SER A 919 50.81 24.66 -61.88
C SER A 919 50.71 26.17 -61.66
N ALA A 920 50.85 26.62 -60.41
CA ALA A 920 50.96 28.02 -60.04
C ALA A 920 51.80 28.20 -58.75
N GLY A 921 52.30 29.41 -58.53
CA GLY A 921 52.87 29.81 -57.24
C GLY A 921 53.37 31.25 -57.23
N THR A 922 53.37 31.88 -56.05
CA THR A 922 53.75 33.30 -55.89
C THR A 922 55.15 33.52 -55.29
N GLY A 923 55.66 32.56 -54.52
CA GLY A 923 56.94 32.61 -53.82
C GLY A 923 58.02 31.70 -54.42
N THR A 924 58.62 30.86 -53.56
CA THR A 924 59.80 30.03 -53.90
C THR A 924 59.56 28.54 -53.72
N THR A 925 60.10 27.76 -54.64
CA THR A 925 60.09 26.29 -54.59
C THR A 925 61.49 25.77 -54.31
N THR A 926 61.65 25.05 -53.20
CA THR A 926 62.94 24.65 -52.62
C THR A 926 62.95 23.15 -52.31
N PHE A 927 63.97 22.45 -52.82
CA PHE A 927 64.22 21.03 -52.54
C PHE A 927 65.59 20.88 -51.89
N ASN A 928 65.63 20.37 -50.65
CA ASN A 928 66.86 20.18 -49.88
C ASN A 928 67.39 18.74 -49.95
N GLY A 929 66.57 17.78 -50.39
CA GLY A 929 66.98 16.40 -50.67
C GLY A 929 66.98 16.05 -52.16
N ALA A 930 67.08 14.76 -52.46
CA ALA A 930 66.99 14.25 -53.83
C ALA A 930 65.53 14.21 -54.31
N VAL A 931 65.30 14.61 -55.56
CA VAL A 931 63.99 14.51 -56.23
C VAL A 931 64.11 13.49 -57.35
N ASP A 932 63.18 12.55 -57.41
CA ASP A 932 63.18 11.40 -58.30
C ASP A 932 61.77 11.22 -58.91
N THR A 933 61.67 11.29 -60.23
CA THR A 933 60.43 11.00 -60.98
C THR A 933 60.71 10.05 -62.13
N ASN A 934 59.78 9.13 -62.39
CA ASN A 934 59.99 8.00 -63.32
C ASN A 934 58.97 7.88 -64.46
N ALA A 935 57.95 8.75 -64.51
CA ALA A 935 57.03 8.85 -65.65
C ALA A 935 57.46 9.97 -66.63
N ALA A 936 56.96 9.92 -67.86
CA ALA A 936 57.43 10.77 -68.96
C ALA A 936 57.20 12.29 -68.76
N GLY A 937 56.29 12.70 -67.87
CA GLY A 937 56.09 14.10 -67.50
C GLY A 937 57.19 14.68 -66.59
N GLY A 938 57.99 13.83 -65.93
CA GLY A 938 59.19 14.23 -65.20
C GLY A 938 58.91 15.22 -64.06
N ILE A 939 59.47 16.42 -64.16
CA ILE A 939 59.31 17.52 -63.20
C ILE A 939 58.97 18.79 -63.99
N SER A 940 57.83 19.40 -63.71
CA SER A 940 57.35 20.64 -64.32
C SER A 940 57.04 21.67 -63.23
N LEU A 941 57.69 22.83 -63.23
CA LEU A 941 57.59 23.79 -62.13
C LEU A 941 57.43 25.24 -62.61
N THR A 942 56.29 25.86 -62.29
CA THR A 942 56.06 27.30 -62.47
C THR A 942 56.45 28.09 -61.21
N GLY A 943 57.61 28.76 -61.20
CA GLY A 943 57.99 29.62 -60.08
C GLY A 943 59.46 30.08 -60.05
N ARG A 944 59.83 30.86 -59.04
CA ARG A 944 61.24 31.23 -58.78
C ARG A 944 61.95 30.09 -58.04
N LEU A 945 62.55 29.19 -58.82
CA LEU A 945 63.35 28.07 -58.28
C LEU A 945 64.63 28.57 -57.59
N ARG A 946 64.85 28.18 -56.33
CA ARG A 946 66.11 28.45 -55.62
C ARG A 946 66.81 27.14 -55.26
N ARG A 947 67.98 26.92 -55.86
CA ARG A 947 68.82 25.73 -55.62
C ARG A 947 70.09 26.15 -54.89
N ASP A 948 70.09 26.00 -53.57
CA ASP A 948 71.25 26.36 -52.77
C ASP A 948 72.46 25.47 -53.13
N ARG A 949 73.52 26.11 -53.62
CA ARG A 949 74.73 25.42 -54.08
C ARG A 949 75.55 24.94 -52.90
N LEU A 950 75.51 23.63 -52.66
CA LEU A 950 76.65 22.91 -52.06
C LEU A 950 77.94 23.32 -52.79
N GLN A 951 78.85 24.00 -52.08
CA GLN A 951 80.08 24.50 -52.68
C GLN A 951 81.06 23.34 -52.95
N HIS A 952 81.41 23.14 -54.22
CA HIS A 952 82.52 22.26 -54.61
C HIS A 952 83.69 23.09 -55.16
N HIS A 953 84.78 23.14 -54.40
CA HIS A 953 86.08 23.53 -54.95
C HIS A 953 86.58 22.51 -55.99
N PRO A 954 87.33 22.94 -57.02
CA PRO A 954 87.80 22.06 -58.09
C PRO A 954 88.89 21.08 -57.63
N ARG A 955 88.88 19.88 -58.21
CA ARG A 955 89.78 18.76 -57.87
C ARG A 955 91.21 18.96 -58.41
N ARG A 956 92.22 18.58 -57.62
CA ARG A 956 93.50 18.05 -58.13
C ARG A 956 93.60 16.53 -57.85
N ARG A 957 94.54 15.86 -58.53
CA ARG A 957 94.50 14.41 -58.83
C ARG A 957 95.20 13.51 -57.79
N LEU A 958 94.69 12.26 -57.69
CA LEU A 958 95.36 10.93 -57.54
C LEU A 958 96.81 10.93 -56.96
N ARG A 959 97.18 10.15 -55.94
CA ARG A 959 96.95 8.71 -55.61
C ARG A 959 97.05 8.48 -54.07
N SER A 960 96.75 7.34 -53.41
CA SER A 960 96.04 6.07 -53.73
C SER A 960 95.86 5.20 -52.44
N HIS A 961 95.19 4.04 -52.57
CA HIS A 961 95.18 2.87 -51.66
C HIS A 961 94.38 2.88 -50.32
N ARG A 962 93.23 2.20 -50.38
CA ARG A 962 92.64 1.21 -49.44
C ARG A 962 92.55 1.46 -47.92
N GLN A 963 91.28 1.58 -47.51
CA GLN A 963 90.57 0.81 -46.46
C GLN A 963 90.60 1.22 -44.98
N LEU A 964 89.41 1.00 -44.37
CA LEU A 964 89.08 0.94 -42.94
C LEU A 964 89.18 2.25 -42.12
N HIS A 965 88.02 2.88 -41.91
CA HIS A 965 87.81 3.87 -40.85
C HIS A 965 86.78 3.35 -39.83
N ARG A 966 86.99 3.66 -38.55
CA ARG A 966 85.99 3.51 -37.48
C ARG A 966 86.11 4.69 -36.50
N HIS A 967 84.95 5.21 -36.11
CA HIS A 967 84.66 6.11 -34.97
C HIS A 967 85.35 7.48 -34.80
N ASP A 968 84.45 8.46 -34.65
CA ASP A 968 84.37 9.52 -33.63
C ASP A 968 85.38 10.68 -33.59
N HIS A 969 84.81 11.86 -33.84
CA HIS A 969 85.47 13.16 -33.70
C HIS A 969 85.23 13.77 -32.32
N LEU A 970 86.27 14.36 -31.73
CA LEU A 970 86.20 15.05 -30.44
C LEU A 970 86.40 16.57 -30.58
N TYR A 971 85.57 17.31 -29.83
CA TYR A 971 85.88 18.57 -29.11
C TYR A 971 85.97 19.96 -29.80
N ARG A 972 85.03 20.81 -29.34
CA ARG A 972 85.21 22.16 -28.74
C ARG A 972 85.96 23.29 -29.48
N ARG A 973 85.23 24.39 -29.72
CA ARG A 973 85.33 25.74 -29.07
C ARG A 973 84.34 26.70 -29.77
N GLY A 974 83.85 27.81 -29.20
CA GLY A 974 83.94 28.37 -27.84
C GLY A 974 83.54 29.87 -27.77
N ARG A 975 83.30 30.41 -26.56
CA ARG A 975 82.77 31.78 -26.21
C ARG A 975 81.24 31.92 -26.42
N ARG A 976 80.38 32.36 -25.48
CA ARG A 976 80.36 33.48 -24.48
C ARG A 976 80.06 34.85 -25.12
N ARG A 977 79.07 35.64 -24.69
CA ARG A 977 78.88 36.22 -23.32
C ARG A 977 77.43 36.62 -22.94
N HIS A 978 77.24 36.80 -21.62
CA HIS A 978 76.25 37.55 -20.79
C HIS A 978 75.14 38.44 -21.41
N GLY A 979 73.97 38.68 -20.78
CA GLY A 979 73.38 38.08 -19.56
C GLY A 979 72.65 39.05 -18.56
N ALA A 980 71.50 38.63 -18.01
CA ALA A 980 70.74 39.25 -16.89
C ALA A 980 69.91 38.14 -16.18
N ARG A 981 70.04 37.86 -14.88
CA ARG A 981 69.54 38.52 -13.63
C ARG A 981 68.19 38.01 -13.09
N GLN A 982 68.32 36.93 -12.31
CA GLN A 982 67.65 36.50 -11.06
C GLN A 982 67.38 37.66 -10.03
N PRO A 983 66.77 37.49 -8.81
CA PRO A 983 66.91 36.34 -7.87
C PRO A 983 65.75 35.96 -6.87
N HIS A 984 66.02 34.93 -6.03
CA HIS A 984 65.46 34.62 -4.68
C HIS A 984 64.05 33.97 -4.52
N HIS A 985 63.72 33.15 -3.49
CA HIS A 985 64.48 32.69 -2.29
C HIS A 985 64.06 31.26 -1.78
N GLN A 986 65.04 30.38 -1.47
CA GLN A 986 65.18 29.25 -0.47
C GLN A 986 63.96 28.41 0.06
N CYS A 987 64.08 27.17 0.60
CA CYS A 987 65.15 26.53 1.40
C CYS A 987 65.25 24.96 1.35
N ARG A 988 66.04 24.35 2.25
CA ARG A 988 66.57 22.93 2.27
C ARG A 988 65.73 21.96 3.16
N ARG A 989 65.90 20.62 3.22
CA ARG A 989 67.08 19.70 3.45
C ARG A 989 66.70 18.22 3.15
N ARG A 990 67.53 17.15 3.24
CA ARG A 990 68.93 16.78 2.82
C ARG A 990 69.17 15.28 3.22
N HIS A 991 70.06 14.52 2.57
CA HIS A 991 70.34 13.09 2.85
C HIS A 991 71.13 12.78 4.18
N ARG A 992 70.98 11.52 4.68
CA ARG A 992 71.89 10.58 5.45
C ARG A 992 73.11 11.16 6.24
N PRO A 993 73.56 10.61 7.41
CA PRO A 993 73.80 9.16 7.64
C PRO A 993 73.80 8.60 9.12
N GLN A 994 74.05 7.27 9.30
CA GLN A 994 74.74 6.56 10.45
C GLN A 994 74.24 6.77 11.94
N ARG A 995 74.63 6.06 13.02
CA ARG A 995 75.20 4.70 13.34
C ARG A 995 75.02 4.42 14.87
N ARG A 996 74.88 3.14 15.29
CA ARG A 996 75.33 2.51 16.60
C ARG A 996 74.83 3.10 17.95
N GLN A 997 74.97 2.47 19.14
CA GLN A 997 74.93 1.06 19.63
C GLN A 997 75.10 1.05 21.18
N HIS A 998 74.56 0.05 21.92
CA HIS A 998 74.73 -0.19 23.38
C HIS A 998 74.09 0.85 24.35
N HIS A 999 73.74 0.56 25.63
CA HIS A 999 73.68 -0.69 26.43
C HIS A 999 72.59 -0.56 27.54
N HIS A 1000 72.20 -1.70 28.15
CA HIS A 1000 71.70 -1.99 29.54
C HIS A 1000 71.07 -0.87 30.45
N HIS A 1001 70.14 -1.16 31.38
CA HIS A 1001 70.14 -2.30 32.34
C HIS A 1001 68.81 -2.39 33.16
N ARG A 1002 68.41 -3.61 33.60
CA ARG A 1002 67.48 -3.93 34.75
C ARG A 1002 66.00 -3.50 34.57
N HIS A 1003 64.97 -4.08 35.20
CA HIS A 1003 64.70 -5.28 36.05
C HIS A 1003 63.14 -5.44 36.12
N ALA A 1004 62.46 -6.43 36.73
CA ALA A 1004 62.61 -7.88 36.98
C ALA A 1004 61.35 -8.33 37.79
N GLY A 1005 60.85 -9.59 37.83
CA GLY A 1005 61.21 -10.84 37.16
C GLY A 1005 59.96 -11.46 36.47
N LEU A 1006 59.44 -12.65 36.80
CA LEU A 1006 59.89 -13.73 37.71
C LEU A 1006 59.44 -15.11 37.17
N GLN A 1007 59.92 -16.19 37.80
CA GLN A 1007 60.06 -17.56 37.25
C GLN A 1007 58.79 -18.38 36.91
N ARG A 1008 58.98 -19.28 35.93
CA ARG A 1008 58.51 -20.69 35.86
C ARG A 1008 57.59 -21.21 37.00
N ARG A 1009 56.46 -21.87 36.66
CA ARG A 1009 56.23 -23.35 36.82
C ARG A 1009 54.75 -23.78 36.61
N ARG A 1010 54.59 -24.99 36.06
CA ARG A 1010 53.59 -26.07 36.34
C ARG A 1010 52.06 -25.80 36.40
N HIS A 1011 51.33 -26.68 35.70
CA HIS A 1011 50.10 -27.40 36.11
C HIS A 1011 49.88 -27.66 37.63
N PRO A 1012 48.68 -28.10 38.10
CA PRO A 1012 47.29 -27.99 37.57
C PRO A 1012 46.19 -27.84 38.68
N TRP A 1013 44.94 -28.22 38.35
CA TRP A 1013 43.83 -28.74 39.22
C TRP A 1013 42.77 -27.79 39.81
N GLY A 1014 41.62 -28.40 40.17
CA GLY A 1014 40.33 -27.80 40.58
C GLY A 1014 39.34 -27.64 39.40
N ARG A 1015 38.34 -28.49 39.14
CA ARG A 1015 37.70 -29.64 39.83
C ARG A 1015 36.76 -29.25 41.00
N HIS A 1016 35.45 -29.33 40.77
CA HIS A 1016 34.44 -30.09 41.57
C HIS A 1016 33.13 -30.19 40.74
N HIS A 1017 32.68 -31.40 40.37
CA HIS A 1017 31.59 -32.22 40.98
C HIS A 1017 30.18 -31.59 40.83
N ALA A 1018 29.22 -32.15 40.06
CA ALA A 1018 28.51 -33.46 40.10
C ALA A 1018 27.08 -33.26 40.69
N HIS A 1019 26.00 -33.92 40.24
CA HIS A 1019 25.78 -35.38 40.13
C HIS A 1019 24.62 -35.79 39.17
N HIS A 1020 24.67 -37.04 38.66
CA HIS A 1020 23.56 -38.01 38.37
C HIS A 1020 22.41 -37.65 37.37
N HIS A 1021 21.76 -38.60 36.65
CA HIS A 1021 22.07 -40.03 36.33
C HIS A 1021 21.35 -40.50 35.03
N HIS A 1022 21.69 -41.72 34.57
CA HIS A 1022 21.06 -42.67 33.60
C HIS A 1022 19.96 -42.20 32.61
N GLN A 1023 20.01 -42.50 31.30
CA GLN A 1023 19.93 -43.84 30.64
C GLN A 1023 18.61 -44.59 30.94
N GLN A 1024 17.96 -45.29 29.99
CA GLN A 1024 18.53 -46.27 29.05
C GLN A 1024 17.92 -46.26 27.62
N ARG A 1025 18.44 -47.14 26.76
CA ARG A 1025 17.94 -47.47 25.41
C ARG A 1025 16.86 -48.56 25.47
N GLY A 1026 15.92 -48.55 24.53
CA GLY A 1026 15.05 -49.69 24.23
C GLY A 1026 14.85 -49.88 22.73
N ARG A 1027 15.43 -50.94 22.15
CA ARG A 1027 14.98 -51.55 20.88
C ARG A 1027 14.38 -52.90 21.23
N LEU A 1028 13.24 -53.25 20.65
CA LEU A 1028 12.91 -54.64 20.31
C LEU A 1028 11.82 -54.67 19.23
N CYS A 1029 11.53 -55.87 18.73
CA CYS A 1029 10.68 -56.14 17.56
C CYS A 1029 9.65 -57.24 17.90
N GLU A 1030 8.95 -57.76 16.87
CA GLU A 1030 8.10 -58.96 16.88
C GLU A 1030 6.69 -58.73 17.50
N HIS A 1031 5.62 -58.79 16.69
CA HIS A 1031 4.83 -59.95 16.22
C HIS A 1031 3.70 -60.35 17.22
N GLY A 1032 2.45 -60.59 16.80
CA GLY A 1032 1.83 -60.38 15.47
C GLY A 1032 0.46 -61.08 15.29
N GLY A 1033 -0.20 -60.86 14.14
CA GLY A 1033 -1.39 -61.60 13.67
C GLY A 1033 -2.76 -60.93 13.93
N PHE A 1034 -3.84 -61.25 13.21
CA PHE A 1034 -3.94 -62.10 12.00
C PHE A 1034 -5.22 -61.82 11.17
N LEU A 1035 -5.16 -62.17 9.87
CA LEU A 1035 -6.18 -62.26 8.79
C LEU A 1035 -6.24 -61.06 7.82
N ARG A 1036 -5.75 -61.16 6.56
CA ARG A 1036 -6.26 -61.88 5.35
C ARG A 1036 -7.54 -61.22 4.76
N ARG A 1037 -7.65 -60.90 3.45
CA ARG A 1037 -6.90 -61.29 2.22
C ARG A 1037 -6.70 -60.11 1.23
N GLY A 1038 -5.77 -60.24 0.27
CA GLY A 1038 -5.73 -59.51 -1.02
C GLY A 1038 -5.95 -60.48 -2.20
N PRO A 1039 -5.39 -60.27 -3.43
CA PRO A 1039 -4.48 -59.19 -3.88
C PRO A 1039 -4.70 -58.66 -5.34
N ARG A 1040 -3.69 -57.91 -5.82
CA ARG A 1040 -3.25 -57.51 -7.20
C ARG A 1040 -3.35 -58.62 -8.30
N PRO A 1041 -3.07 -58.42 -9.63
CA PRO A 1041 -2.13 -57.45 -10.27
C PRO A 1041 -2.52 -56.96 -11.72
N ASP A 1042 -1.75 -56.32 -12.63
CA ASP A 1042 -0.48 -55.52 -12.61
C ASP A 1042 -0.42 -54.51 -13.81
N ARG A 1043 0.78 -53.96 -14.14
CA ARG A 1043 1.14 -53.14 -15.32
C ARG A 1043 1.38 -53.96 -16.61
N GLN A 1044 1.25 -53.34 -17.81
CA GLN A 1044 2.31 -53.31 -18.85
C GLN A 1044 2.03 -52.31 -20.02
N HIS A 1045 2.84 -52.35 -21.08
CA HIS A 1045 3.09 -51.25 -22.05
C HIS A 1045 3.05 -51.70 -23.54
N TRP A 1046 2.89 -50.72 -24.43
CA TRP A 1046 3.48 -50.61 -25.80
C TRP A 1046 2.82 -51.22 -27.06
N LEU A 1047 3.12 -50.54 -28.18
CA LEU A 1047 2.71 -50.67 -29.61
C LEU A 1047 1.36 -50.00 -29.93
N GLY A 1048 1.17 -49.12 -30.93
CA GLY A 1048 1.88 -48.71 -32.16
C GLY A 1048 0.80 -48.46 -33.25
N GLN A 1049 0.94 -47.71 -34.36
CA GLN A 1049 2.00 -46.83 -34.89
C GLN A 1049 1.40 -45.99 -36.08
N TYR A 1050 2.14 -45.01 -36.61
CA TYR A 1050 1.97 -44.29 -37.90
C TYR A 1050 1.01 -43.08 -38.08
N HIS A 1051 1.35 -42.28 -39.11
CA HIS A 1051 0.83 -40.94 -39.43
C HIS A 1051 -0.33 -40.94 -40.44
N LEU A 1052 -1.08 -39.83 -40.54
CA LEU A 1052 -0.89 -38.89 -41.66
C LEU A 1052 -1.38 -37.46 -41.33
N HIS A 1053 -1.48 -36.57 -42.33
CA HIS A 1053 -1.27 -35.14 -42.16
C HIS A 1053 -2.24 -34.26 -42.99
N ARG A 1054 -2.46 -33.02 -42.52
CA ARG A 1054 -2.91 -31.80 -43.24
C ARG A 1054 -4.41 -31.49 -43.48
N ARG A 1055 -4.84 -30.43 -42.76
CA ARG A 1055 -5.35 -29.11 -43.23
C ARG A 1055 -6.61 -29.01 -44.12
N GLY A 1056 -7.59 -28.25 -43.62
CA GLY A 1056 -8.54 -27.46 -44.41
C GLY A 1056 -9.19 -26.32 -43.61
N ARG A 1057 -8.85 -25.05 -43.89
CA ARG A 1057 -9.57 -23.84 -43.42
C ARG A 1057 -10.05 -23.08 -44.64
N TRP A 1058 -11.18 -22.35 -44.56
CA TRP A 1058 -11.27 -20.89 -44.82
C TRP A 1058 -12.72 -20.33 -44.83
N ARG A 1059 -12.87 -19.13 -44.25
CA ARG A 1059 -13.80 -18.00 -44.56
C ARG A 1059 -15.33 -18.10 -44.37
N GLN A 1060 -15.86 -16.96 -43.89
CA GLN A 1060 -17.25 -16.45 -43.90
C GLN A 1060 -17.41 -15.49 -45.13
N PRO A 1061 -18.30 -14.46 -45.19
CA PRO A 1061 -19.60 -14.16 -44.54
C PRO A 1061 -20.70 -13.65 -45.54
N ALA A 1062 -21.95 -13.34 -45.10
CA ALA A 1062 -22.80 -12.27 -45.70
C ALA A 1062 -24.06 -11.87 -44.89
N ARG A 1063 -24.53 -10.63 -45.10
CA ARG A 1063 -25.45 -9.77 -44.31
C ARG A 1063 -26.93 -9.70 -44.77
N CYS A 1064 -27.82 -9.43 -43.80
CA CYS A 1064 -28.99 -8.48 -43.79
C CYS A 1064 -30.16 -8.52 -44.82
N ARG A 1065 -31.43 -8.46 -44.30
CA ARG A 1065 -32.35 -7.27 -44.38
C ARG A 1065 -33.69 -7.40 -43.59
N ARG A 1066 -34.43 -6.27 -43.47
CA ARG A 1066 -35.64 -5.96 -42.64
C ARG A 1066 -37.00 -6.39 -43.22
N ALA A 1067 -38.02 -6.53 -42.34
CA ALA A 1067 -39.44 -6.11 -42.50
C ALA A 1067 -40.07 -5.87 -41.07
N GLN A 1068 -40.77 -4.75 -40.76
CA GLN A 1068 -42.25 -4.53 -40.73
C GLN A 1068 -43.05 -5.27 -39.63
N LEU A 1069 -44.12 -4.74 -38.98
CA LEU A 1069 -44.61 -3.36 -38.74
C LEU A 1069 -45.80 -3.36 -37.71
N HIS A 1070 -45.86 -2.41 -36.76
CA HIS A 1070 -47.09 -1.95 -36.02
C HIS A 1070 -47.88 -2.95 -35.10
N ARG A 1071 -48.81 -2.56 -34.20
CA ARG A 1071 -48.95 -1.42 -33.22
C ARG A 1071 -50.24 -1.63 -32.36
N ARG A 1072 -50.43 -0.81 -31.30
CA ARG A 1072 -51.70 -0.50 -30.56
C ARG A 1072 -52.23 -1.56 -29.57
N ASP A 1073 -53.00 -1.21 -28.51
CA ASP A 1073 -53.54 0.10 -28.05
C ASP A 1073 -53.46 0.30 -26.51
N ASP A 1074 -53.66 1.55 -26.08
CA ASP A 1074 -53.69 2.14 -24.70
C ASP A 1074 -55.14 2.69 -24.44
N PRO A 1075 -55.47 3.57 -23.45
CA PRO A 1075 -54.73 4.20 -22.32
C PRO A 1075 -55.45 3.89 -20.96
N VAL A 1076 -55.56 4.67 -19.86
CA VAL A 1076 -55.30 6.07 -19.34
C VAL A 1076 -55.10 5.92 -17.80
N PHE A 1077 -54.92 6.88 -16.87
CA PHE A 1077 -54.94 8.37 -16.73
C PHE A 1077 -54.02 8.66 -15.48
N ARG A 1078 -53.34 9.77 -15.16
CA ARG A 1078 -52.80 11.02 -15.75
C ARG A 1078 -52.97 12.17 -14.73
N LEU A 1079 -51.84 12.73 -14.25
CA LEU A 1079 -51.53 14.14 -13.85
C LEU A 1079 -50.13 14.15 -13.17
N HIS A 1080 -49.46 15.27 -12.84
CA HIS A 1080 -48.89 16.36 -13.67
C HIS A 1080 -47.53 16.78 -13.03
N LEU A 1081 -46.44 17.03 -13.77
CA LEU A 1081 -46.02 18.26 -14.49
C LEU A 1081 -45.80 19.50 -13.59
N GLY A 1082 -44.66 20.23 -13.64
CA GLY A 1082 -43.35 19.99 -14.28
C GLY A 1082 -42.57 21.28 -14.68
N PHE A 1083 -41.33 21.12 -15.20
CA PHE A 1083 -40.60 22.04 -16.13
C PHE A 1083 -40.18 23.47 -15.66
N ALA A 1084 -39.20 24.19 -16.23
CA ALA A 1084 -38.25 23.98 -17.35
C ALA A 1084 -36.92 24.77 -17.18
N HIS A 1085 -35.90 24.44 -18.01
CA HIS A 1085 -34.71 25.28 -18.31
C HIS A 1085 -35.00 26.36 -19.37
N HIS A 1086 -34.30 27.51 -19.32
CA HIS A 1086 -33.73 28.12 -20.55
C HIS A 1086 -32.62 29.17 -20.29
N GLN A 1087 -31.76 29.42 -21.30
CA GLN A 1087 -30.72 30.48 -21.31
C GLN A 1087 -31.11 31.70 -22.17
N ARG A 1088 -30.51 32.88 -21.89
CA ARG A 1088 -29.75 33.70 -22.90
C ARG A 1088 -28.92 34.87 -22.29
N ARG A 1089 -28.24 35.66 -23.14
CA ARG A 1089 -27.04 36.48 -22.86
C ARG A 1089 -27.22 38.02 -23.00
N ARG A 1090 -26.33 38.77 -22.30
CA ARG A 1090 -25.53 39.97 -22.72
C ARG A 1090 -26.03 41.44 -22.55
N HIS A 1091 -25.08 42.28 -22.08
CA HIS A 1091 -24.80 43.71 -22.39
C HIS A 1091 -25.74 44.84 -21.87
N HIS A 1092 -25.31 46.10 -21.59
CA HIS A 1092 -24.01 46.73 -21.19
C HIS A 1092 -24.23 48.26 -20.88
N ARG A 1093 -23.45 48.90 -19.98
CA ARG A 1093 -23.34 50.40 -19.75
C ARG A 1093 -24.60 51.06 -19.10
N ASP A 1094 -24.65 52.27 -18.48
CA ASP A 1094 -23.75 53.35 -17.95
C ASP A 1094 -24.63 54.40 -17.18
N GLN A 1095 -24.24 55.45 -16.39
CA GLN A 1095 -23.01 55.92 -15.70
C GLN A 1095 -23.34 57.05 -14.64
N ARG A 1096 -22.44 57.31 -13.66
CA ARG A 1096 -22.10 58.60 -12.95
C ARG A 1096 -22.95 59.30 -11.82
N ARG A 1097 -22.29 59.45 -10.64
CA ARG A 1097 -21.94 60.68 -9.83
C ARG A 1097 -22.98 61.54 -9.06
N GLN A 1098 -22.65 61.82 -7.78
CA GLN A 1098 -22.31 63.12 -7.10
C GLN A 1098 -21.75 62.80 -5.66
N ARG A 1099 -20.75 63.45 -5.00
CA ARG A 1099 -20.49 64.82 -4.47
C ARG A 1099 -21.36 65.19 -3.22
N HIS A 1100 -20.89 65.85 -2.14
CA HIS A 1100 -19.69 66.69 -1.89
C HIS A 1100 -19.39 67.02 -0.36
N HIS A 1101 -18.19 67.56 -0.02
CA HIS A 1101 -17.81 68.41 1.17
C HIS A 1101 -17.73 67.78 2.60
N HIS A 1102 -16.93 68.22 3.62
CA HIS A 1102 -15.86 69.27 3.74
C HIS A 1102 -14.91 69.15 4.99
N ARG A 1103 -13.73 69.83 4.93
CA ARG A 1103 -12.86 70.41 6.02
C ARG A 1103 -11.78 69.57 6.77
N ARG A 1104 -10.89 70.30 7.47
CA ARG A 1104 -9.49 70.08 7.99
C ARG A 1104 -9.11 71.30 8.89
N PRO A 1105 -7.91 71.46 9.53
CA PRO A 1105 -6.86 70.53 10.03
C PRO A 1105 -6.26 70.91 11.45
N ASP A 1106 -5.10 70.29 11.82
CA ASP A 1106 -3.89 70.86 12.50
C ASP A 1106 -3.34 70.37 13.87
N LEU A 1107 -2.07 69.90 13.82
CA LEU A 1107 -0.88 70.08 14.70
C LEU A 1107 -1.05 70.33 16.24
N GLN A 1108 -0.41 69.58 17.17
CA GLN A 1108 1.05 69.69 17.47
C GLN A 1108 1.64 68.62 18.47
N ARG A 1109 2.91 68.22 18.19
CA ARG A 1109 4.10 68.04 19.09
C ARG A 1109 4.10 67.23 20.43
N ARG A 1110 5.06 66.26 20.46
CA ARG A 1110 6.27 66.12 21.35
C ARG A 1110 6.36 65.06 22.49
N ARG A 1111 7.56 64.41 22.50
CA ARG A 1111 8.38 63.80 23.60
C ARG A 1111 8.29 62.29 23.94
N ARG A 1112 9.43 61.81 24.50
CA ARG A 1112 9.87 60.47 25.00
C ARG A 1112 10.60 60.73 26.37
N PRO A 1113 11.28 59.77 27.06
CA PRO A 1113 10.83 58.51 27.70
C PRO A 1113 11.46 58.25 29.13
N ARG A 1114 11.27 57.03 29.68
CA ARG A 1114 12.09 56.30 30.72
C ARG A 1114 11.96 56.63 32.22
N GLY A 1115 12.13 55.57 33.05
CA GLY A 1115 12.28 55.55 34.52
C GLY A 1115 11.66 54.31 35.18
N GLN A 1116 12.21 53.10 35.03
CA GLN A 1116 13.04 52.37 36.03
C GLN A 1116 12.37 52.03 37.39
N HIS A 1117 12.16 50.73 37.68
CA HIS A 1117 12.81 50.02 38.80
C HIS A 1117 12.68 48.47 38.66
N ARG A 1118 13.43 47.73 39.48
CA ARG A 1118 13.55 46.25 39.66
C ARG A 1118 13.75 46.01 41.18
N PRO A 1119 13.79 44.77 41.75
CA PRO A 1119 13.58 43.42 41.17
C PRO A 1119 12.63 42.50 42.01
N GLN A 1120 12.40 41.25 41.57
CA GLN A 1120 12.69 40.05 42.37
C GLN A 1120 12.68 38.75 41.52
N ARG A 1121 13.08 37.62 42.13
CA ARG A 1121 13.04 36.24 41.61
C ARG A 1121 12.07 35.42 42.49
N ASP A 1122 11.65 34.22 42.04
CA ASP A 1122 12.20 32.99 42.62
C ASP A 1122 11.85 31.72 41.83
N HIS A 1123 12.50 30.61 42.19
CA HIS A 1123 12.30 29.26 41.62
C HIS A 1123 11.21 28.48 42.38
N GLY A 1124 10.61 27.51 41.70
CA GLY A 1124 9.80 26.46 42.33
C GLY A 1124 9.65 25.26 41.41
N HIS A 1125 10.41 24.19 41.66
CA HIS A 1125 10.20 22.89 41.03
C HIS A 1125 9.14 22.10 41.81
N LEU A 1126 8.26 21.42 41.08
CA LEU A 1126 8.00 19.98 41.24
C LEU A 1126 7.58 19.41 39.88
#